data_AF-A0A6L2PQ85-F1
#
_entry.id   AF-A0A6L2PQ85-F1
#
_cell.length_a   1.000
_cell.length_b   1.000
_cell.length_c   1.000
_cell.angle_alpha   90.00
_cell.angle_beta   90.00
_cell.angle_gamma   90.00
#
_symmetry.space_group_name_H-M   'P 1'
#
loop_
_entity.id
_entity.type
_entity.pdbx_description
1 polymer ?
#
loop_
_entity_poly.entity_id
_entity_poly.type
_entity_poly.pdbx_seq_one_letter_code
_entity_poly.pdbx_strand_id
1 'polypeptide(L)'
;MVQVKRAFIKPGSKLTGRNWQIKFHYLKPHYPPACTLTIDLMEAVLVCDSQTVWSRWQEQLLTVDRRWSSILREALSQSTGFMSQRCNAGMGENFINSRSLHYQLDYLASLLIKFLRLDGSHSTASISVKLLISVVVNVVAALELWLPGHEVVYQYNTSLVASTVFPEHALSQWNMSGKLVVQGGEDLAMGQLQDLKVTTYTGPTIHDAPVVGTPLPEQANQLLQPFIIHYYEGQVVGLSVKAGEEEWSINMKRGLVSLLQLDLSHLQSSTFISNESSQYGHCSVQYSVQSHSNGTVAVQKFVDIPSCVDFPVQKFSNVQKMSCSSGAPMATLSSGSMRAYVLEPSGPGGHLLIHSIQADGVIHLQHPNSYFLQSWVGLYMMWHHEVEVPLPMKGEDERVELVHQMPGADVSQGHSPPSQQDLLTTATEILGELADSLEWWQLETNLDKLHEEHIVHALHFLSLLEQASLQKLYLELEVGTSYRHETLRNLFLELLPLVGSRDSMLLVRDLVMRGAVKNDTAIRLLSSLPFNVHQPSEELLMDLEVVLLQIPEDRLEHPAALLSFATLVHNVCSSRCMPETVDKYVGSKDYAHQMLYLSALTNFELQQVVQLLMPLIRGDDSRYLRHTRVLTLWATMGCSTLQPDQVYHLYWPLLTNCSEDLEVRVISLTMLMLGQPSVTHLYNLMLFMQHERSTHLRHFWYTTLHSLAHSQHPCYTHTREVAKQLVQFAVQPEVGYWTSGNYVLDYADPDNGFSSQANLIMVSSPRTGLPTVFNLDIGSHTMGYIYNQFSVFIRLEGLGEVIRQQLMQARSFSVTQLVTLLQQLKVPTKLSEPVHVELLVKVQSKVMLVHYANESTLNALFKVLNSVQLLANGGIHLNAQKIFVPFQVKEMQVTDLGTNALLQMSAGGLVSVRANFSTSPMLSSGLELRSSLSYQMSLSQYDPVLNMWHGVQQSLDMHVNTAFNLQTSFSATHERVRLTIQHTPAKEMGLVRHMRTVVFVKGAAAATKLKSHCVTCPVQASVTRNAPYPLLNCYNNSKMGIYKMAYLPTLLYGSESWTVFTEHESMITGAGMRYLRKCSGGTRRDRIRNSHIRGILNQEPVTKMVGRRELRLFGHLISMDSNRKPGQIWGKQLKVCWEEEGQGQKRKSICGS
;
A
#
# COMPACT_ATOMS: atom_id res chain seq x y z
N MET A 1 -47.62 -17.65 20.55
CA MET A 1 -48.14 -18.96 21.04
C MET A 1 -47.93 -19.98 19.93
N VAL A 2 -47.46 -21.19 20.23
CA VAL A 2 -47.41 -22.30 19.26
C VAL A 2 -47.93 -23.56 19.95
N GLN A 3 -48.85 -24.29 19.31
CA GLN A 3 -49.27 -25.62 19.76
C GLN A 3 -48.24 -26.66 19.29
N VAL A 4 -47.83 -27.55 20.19
CA VAL A 4 -47.01 -28.72 19.83
C VAL A 4 -47.94 -29.93 19.64
N LYS A 5 -48.00 -30.47 18.41
CA LYS A 5 -48.45 -31.86 18.21
C LYS A 5 -47.24 -32.78 18.36
N ARG A 6 -47.34 -33.76 19.28
CA ARG A 6 -46.30 -34.79 19.51
C ARG A 6 -46.15 -35.70 18.29
N ALA A 7 -44.90 -36.03 17.94
CA ALA A 7 -44.59 -37.25 17.21
C ALA A 7 -43.90 -38.22 18.19
N PHE A 8 -44.49 -39.40 18.40
CA PHE A 8 -43.86 -40.50 19.13
C PHE A 8 -43.03 -41.35 18.18
N ILE A 9 -41.85 -41.80 18.62
CA ILE A 9 -41.14 -42.94 18.02
C ILE A 9 -41.12 -44.07 19.05
N LYS A 10 -41.47 -45.29 18.61
CA LYS A 10 -41.55 -46.47 19.48
C LYS A 10 -40.15 -46.95 19.92
N PRO A 11 -39.99 -47.52 21.11
CA PRO A 11 -38.77 -48.23 21.48
C PRO A 11 -38.67 -49.55 20.69
N GLY A 12 -37.49 -49.85 20.12
CA GLY A 12 -37.19 -51.18 19.56
C GLY A 12 -36.38 -51.27 18.27
N SER A 13 -36.07 -50.18 17.56
CA SER A 13 -35.33 -50.23 16.29
C SER A 13 -33.80 -50.18 16.49
N LYS A 14 -33.12 -51.33 16.40
CA LYS A 14 -31.67 -51.37 16.13
C LYS A 14 -31.40 -50.91 14.71
N LEU A 15 -30.46 -49.97 14.51
CA LEU A 15 -29.99 -49.55 13.19
C LEU A 15 -28.46 -49.64 13.12
N THR A 16 -27.97 -50.37 12.13
CA THR A 16 -26.55 -50.63 11.87
C THR A 16 -26.05 -49.81 10.68
N GLY A 17 -24.79 -49.38 10.74
CA GLY A 17 -23.93 -49.20 9.56
C GLY A 17 -24.23 -48.07 8.55
N ARG A 18 -23.42 -47.02 8.60
CA ARG A 18 -22.96 -46.19 7.45
C ARG A 18 -24.02 -45.70 6.44
N ASN A 19 -24.67 -44.58 6.75
CA ASN A 19 -24.78 -43.38 5.87
C ASN A 19 -25.75 -42.38 6.52
N TRP A 20 -25.35 -41.11 6.64
CA TRP A 20 -26.22 -40.05 7.16
C TRP A 20 -26.63 -39.10 6.04
N GLN A 21 -27.91 -39.10 5.66
CA GLN A 21 -28.54 -37.97 4.98
C GLN A 21 -29.24 -37.11 6.02
N ILE A 22 -28.91 -35.82 6.07
CA ILE A 22 -29.67 -34.84 6.85
C ILE A 22 -30.72 -34.22 5.90
N LYS A 23 -32.01 -34.52 6.14
CA LYS A 23 -33.12 -33.82 5.48
C LYS A 23 -33.64 -32.72 6.38
N PHE A 24 -33.48 -31.47 5.97
CA PHE A 24 -34.20 -30.35 6.57
C PHE A 24 -35.57 -30.17 5.90
N HIS A 25 -36.59 -29.93 6.71
CA HIS A 25 -37.86 -29.35 6.25
C HIS A 25 -37.99 -27.99 6.92
N TYR A 26 -37.86 -26.93 6.11
CA TYR A 26 -38.04 -25.56 6.57
C TYR A 26 -39.52 -25.20 6.61
N LEU A 27 -40.00 -24.74 7.77
CA LEU A 27 -41.19 -23.91 7.88
C LEU A 27 -40.75 -22.47 8.14
N LYS A 28 -41.28 -21.53 7.35
CA LYS A 28 -40.90 -20.10 7.38
C LYS A 28 -41.15 -19.44 8.75
N PRO A 29 -40.20 -18.66 9.28
CA PRO A 29 -40.50 -17.60 10.25
C PRO A 29 -40.83 -16.28 9.53
N HIS A 30 -41.74 -15.49 10.10
CA HIS A 30 -42.05 -14.12 9.65
C HIS A 30 -41.15 -13.10 10.36
N TYR A 31 -40.08 -12.65 9.69
CA TYR A 31 -39.38 -11.37 9.88
C TYR A 31 -38.64 -11.02 8.56
N PRO A 32 -38.33 -9.74 8.26
CA PRO A 32 -37.84 -9.33 6.94
C PRO A 32 -36.36 -9.70 6.71
N PRO A 33 -35.92 -9.84 5.45
CA PRO A 33 -34.58 -10.31 5.13
C PRO A 33 -33.55 -9.17 5.13
N ALA A 34 -32.51 -9.33 5.95
CA ALA A 34 -31.22 -8.64 5.80
C ALA A 34 -30.11 -9.67 6.04
N CYS A 35 -28.98 -9.52 5.35
CA CYS A 35 -27.81 -10.40 5.43
C CYS A 35 -28.02 -11.86 4.97
N THR A 36 -28.22 -12.05 3.66
CA THR A 36 -27.67 -13.22 2.95
C THR A 36 -26.78 -12.73 1.80
N LEU A 37 -25.62 -12.18 2.15
CA LEU A 37 -24.48 -12.12 1.23
C LEU A 37 -23.63 -13.38 1.46
N THR A 38 -23.10 -13.96 0.39
CA THR A 38 -22.32 -15.20 0.41
C THR A 38 -21.00 -15.03 1.16
N ILE A 39 -20.79 -15.85 2.19
CA ILE A 39 -19.48 -16.04 2.82
C ILE A 39 -18.69 -17.01 1.93
N ASP A 40 -17.98 -16.47 0.95
CA ASP A 40 -16.94 -17.14 0.15
C ASP A 40 -16.02 -16.05 -0.44
N LEU A 41 -15.27 -15.33 0.43
CA LEU A 41 -14.07 -14.52 0.11
C LEU A 41 -13.42 -13.78 1.32
N MET A 42 -13.81 -14.08 2.57
CA MET A 42 -13.17 -13.54 3.78
C MET A 42 -12.36 -14.62 4.55
N GLU A 43 -11.34 -15.18 3.89
CA GLU A 43 -10.24 -15.88 4.58
C GLU A 43 -8.86 -15.40 4.06
N ALA A 44 -8.57 -14.13 4.32
CA ALA A 44 -7.21 -13.61 4.34
C ALA A 44 -7.02 -12.74 5.59
N VAL A 45 -5.85 -12.84 6.22
CA VAL A 45 -5.44 -12.17 7.47
C VAL A 45 -6.19 -12.65 8.73
N LEU A 46 -5.73 -13.78 9.27
CA LEU A 46 -5.69 -14.03 10.71
C LEU A 46 -4.23 -14.18 11.13
N VAL A 47 -3.59 -13.06 11.49
CA VAL A 47 -2.33 -13.06 12.26
C VAL A 47 -2.69 -12.82 13.72
N CYS A 48 -1.95 -13.45 14.63
CA CYS A 48 -2.24 -13.39 16.06
C CYS A 48 -1.72 -12.09 16.67
N ASP A 49 -2.61 -11.31 17.29
CA ASP A 49 -2.29 -10.77 18.61
C ASP A 49 -3.46 -11.01 19.57
N SER A 50 -3.13 -11.38 20.81
CA SER A 50 -4.10 -11.60 21.87
C SER A 50 -3.48 -11.52 23.27
N GLN A 51 -2.88 -10.38 23.67
CA GLN A 51 -2.65 -10.15 25.11
C GLN A 51 -2.50 -8.70 25.63
N THR A 52 -3.43 -7.79 25.32
CA THR A 52 -3.88 -6.66 26.19
C THR A 52 -5.21 -6.15 25.60
N VAL A 53 -6.31 -5.84 26.30
CA VAL A 53 -6.57 -5.46 27.70
C VAL A 53 -7.84 -6.18 28.20
N TRP A 54 -7.71 -7.21 29.04
CA TRP A 54 -8.85 -7.79 29.82
C TRP A 54 -8.39 -8.31 31.19
N SER A 55 -7.48 -7.57 31.82
CA SER A 55 -6.87 -7.94 33.12
C SER A 55 -6.62 -6.72 34.01
N ARG A 56 -7.67 -5.95 34.30
CA ARG A 56 -7.75 -5.03 35.45
C ARG A 56 -9.21 -4.63 35.69
N TRP A 57 -9.93 -5.44 36.46
CA TRP A 57 -10.99 -5.05 37.41
C TRP A 57 -11.48 -6.33 38.14
N GLN A 58 -11.81 -6.19 39.44
CA GLN A 58 -12.33 -7.24 40.37
C GLN A 58 -11.33 -8.37 40.74
N GLU A 59 -11.10 -8.76 42.01
CA GLU A 59 -11.60 -8.41 43.37
C GLU A 59 -10.44 -8.60 44.40
N GLN A 60 -10.42 -8.18 45.68
CA GLN A 60 -11.26 -7.33 46.57
C GLN A 60 -10.40 -6.92 47.80
N LEU A 61 -10.75 -5.83 48.53
CA LEU A 61 -10.87 -5.79 50.02
C LEU A 61 -11.24 -4.38 50.58
N LEU A 62 -12.54 -4.21 50.85
CA LEU A 62 -13.21 -3.54 51.97
C LEU A 62 -12.77 -2.16 52.57
N THR A 63 -13.80 -1.28 52.63
CA THR A 63 -14.22 -0.36 53.74
C THR A 63 -13.50 0.97 54.05
N VAL A 64 -14.28 2.07 53.91
CA VAL A 64 -14.38 3.27 54.80
C VAL A 64 -13.11 4.16 54.91
N ASP A 65 -13.10 5.49 54.74
CA ASP A 65 -14.11 6.54 55.02
C ASP A 65 -13.97 7.78 54.11
N ARG A 66 -14.92 8.72 54.21
CA ARG A 66 -14.86 10.10 53.70
C ARG A 66 -13.95 10.99 54.56
N ARG A 67 -12.78 11.40 54.04
CA ARG A 67 -12.14 12.73 54.30
C ARG A 67 -10.87 12.89 53.46
N TRP A 68 -10.45 14.15 53.29
CA TRP A 68 -9.32 14.68 52.48
C TRP A 68 -9.63 15.25 51.09
N SER A 69 -10.76 15.95 50.97
CA SER A 69 -11.11 16.81 49.83
C SER A 69 -10.62 18.28 49.97
N SER A 70 -9.53 18.50 50.71
CA SER A 70 -9.07 19.83 51.18
C SER A 70 -7.58 20.14 51.04
N ILE A 71 -6.78 19.34 50.31
CA ILE A 71 -5.33 19.63 50.10
C ILE A 71 -4.98 19.88 48.62
N LEU A 72 -5.80 19.43 47.67
CA LEU A 72 -5.62 19.70 46.22
C LEU A 72 -6.55 20.81 45.71
N ARG A 73 -6.69 21.90 46.48
CA ARG A 73 -7.50 23.07 46.09
C ARG A 73 -6.78 24.42 46.26
N GLU A 74 -5.45 24.40 46.43
CA GLU A 74 -4.68 25.58 46.85
C GLU A 74 -3.34 25.73 46.09
N ALA A 75 -3.23 25.19 44.87
CA ALA A 75 -2.00 25.23 44.07
C ALA A 75 -2.16 25.66 42.59
N LEU A 76 -3.38 25.88 42.09
CA LEU A 76 -3.64 26.30 40.70
C LEU A 76 -4.77 27.34 40.62
N SER A 77 -4.50 28.54 41.15
CA SER A 77 -5.30 29.74 40.91
C SER A 77 -4.39 30.97 40.87
N GLN A 78 -4.71 31.95 40.00
CA GLN A 78 -3.90 33.10 39.58
C GLN A 78 -2.80 32.72 38.56
N SER A 79 -2.67 33.32 37.37
CA SER A 79 -3.54 34.26 36.61
C SER A 79 -2.99 34.34 35.16
N THR A 80 -3.69 33.97 34.08
CA THR A 80 -4.64 34.80 33.28
C THR A 80 -4.40 36.32 33.31
N GLY A 81 -4.24 37.05 32.22
CA GLY A 81 -4.34 36.73 30.77
C GLY A 81 -4.53 38.01 29.93
N PHE A 82 -5.22 37.90 28.78
CA PHE A 82 -5.68 38.95 27.82
C PHE A 82 -4.67 39.56 26.82
N MET A 83 -5.06 40.03 25.61
CA MET A 83 -6.03 39.54 24.59
C MET A 83 -5.96 40.44 23.31
N SER A 84 -6.61 40.02 22.20
CA SER A 84 -7.02 40.82 21.00
C SER A 84 -5.89 41.24 20.03
N GLN A 85 -5.83 40.78 18.77
CA GLN A 85 -6.70 41.02 17.60
C GLN A 85 -6.94 42.51 17.23
N ARG A 86 -6.52 42.95 16.02
CA ARG A 86 -7.37 42.98 14.80
C ARG A 86 -6.70 43.52 13.50
N CYS A 87 -6.97 42.82 12.40
CA CYS A 87 -7.31 43.28 11.04
C CYS A 87 -6.31 44.00 10.07
N ASN A 88 -6.16 43.34 8.90
CA ASN A 88 -6.17 43.85 7.52
C ASN A 88 -5.05 44.79 7.00
N ALA A 89 -4.21 44.28 6.09
CA ALA A 89 -4.27 44.57 4.64
C ALA A 89 -3.30 43.66 3.84
N GLY A 90 -3.63 43.35 2.58
CA GLY A 90 -3.02 42.26 1.81
C GLY A 90 -1.54 42.38 1.44
N MET A 91 -0.92 41.22 1.19
CA MET A 91 0.30 41.07 0.40
C MET A 91 -0.05 40.52 -0.98
N GLY A 92 0.39 41.23 -2.02
CA GLY A 92 0.54 40.70 -3.37
C GLY A 92 2.01 40.37 -3.64
N GLU A 93 2.25 39.55 -4.64
CA GLU A 93 3.58 39.09 -5.07
C GLU A 93 4.48 40.27 -5.50
N ASN A 94 5.80 40.16 -5.26
CA ASN A 94 6.76 39.94 -6.35
C ASN A 94 8.24 39.96 -5.92
N PHE A 95 9.01 39.09 -6.58
CA PHE A 95 10.42 39.16 -6.96
C PHE A 95 11.53 39.56 -5.97
N ILE A 96 12.46 38.60 -5.84
CA ILE A 96 13.87 38.79 -5.53
C ILE A 96 14.48 39.87 -6.43
N ASN A 97 15.25 40.79 -5.86
CA ASN A 97 16.47 41.24 -6.51
C ASN A 97 17.56 41.67 -5.52
N SER A 98 18.81 41.31 -5.83
CA SER A 98 19.97 41.54 -4.98
C SER A 98 20.50 42.97 -5.14
N ARG A 99 20.83 43.64 -4.02
CA ARG A 99 21.83 44.74 -3.88
C ARG A 99 21.75 45.39 -2.48
N SER A 100 22.56 44.91 -1.52
CA SER A 100 22.84 45.64 -0.28
C SER A 100 24.09 45.10 0.44
N LEU A 101 25.25 45.11 -0.22
CA LEU A 101 26.53 44.74 0.40
C LEU A 101 27.71 45.61 -0.07
N HIS A 102 27.41 46.87 -0.42
CA HIS A 102 28.39 47.83 -0.94
C HIS A 102 28.36 49.21 -0.25
N TYR A 103 27.65 49.34 0.88
CA TYR A 103 27.52 50.62 1.61
C TYR A 103 28.17 50.65 3.00
N GLN A 104 28.79 49.56 3.47
CA GLN A 104 29.54 49.54 4.73
C GLN A 104 31.06 49.64 4.57
N LEU A 105 31.62 49.33 3.40
CA LEU A 105 33.07 49.40 3.16
C LEU A 105 33.57 50.84 2.92
N ASP A 106 32.82 51.66 2.18
CA ASP A 106 33.20 53.07 1.91
C ASP A 106 33.22 53.95 3.18
N TYR A 107 32.37 53.64 4.16
CA TYR A 107 32.32 54.41 5.40
C TYR A 107 33.61 54.22 6.23
N LEU A 108 34.13 52.98 6.30
CA LEU A 108 35.39 52.64 6.96
C LEU A 108 36.61 53.18 6.21
N ALA A 109 36.61 53.11 4.86
CA ALA A 109 37.68 53.68 4.04
C ALA A 109 37.82 55.20 4.25
N SER A 110 36.71 55.93 4.39
CA SER A 110 36.73 57.38 4.61
C SER A 110 37.31 57.81 5.97
N LEU A 111 37.19 56.97 7.01
CA LEU A 111 37.79 57.22 8.32
C LEU A 111 39.31 56.99 8.30
N LEU A 112 39.77 55.92 7.65
CA LEU A 112 41.19 55.59 7.52
C LEU A 112 41.98 56.68 6.77
N ILE A 113 41.40 57.25 5.70
CA ILE A 113 42.04 58.32 4.93
C ILE A 113 42.11 59.65 5.71
N LYS A 114 41.18 59.91 6.64
CA LYS A 114 41.24 61.08 7.54
C LYS A 114 42.33 60.95 8.61
N PHE A 115 42.58 59.74 9.12
CA PHE A 115 43.61 59.51 10.14
C PHE A 115 45.04 59.69 9.60
N LEU A 116 45.27 59.42 8.31
CA LEU A 116 46.59 59.46 7.67
C LEU A 116 47.05 60.86 7.20
N ARG A 117 46.31 61.93 7.49
CA ARG A 117 46.68 63.32 7.11
C ARG A 117 47.04 64.25 8.27
N LEU A 118 46.99 63.77 9.51
CA LEU A 118 47.31 64.54 10.71
C LEU A 118 48.29 63.75 11.59
N ASP A 119 49.58 63.81 11.23
CA ASP A 119 50.63 64.24 12.16
C ASP A 119 52.02 64.17 11.52
N GLY A 120 52.69 65.32 11.49
CA GLY A 120 54.08 65.43 11.06
C GLY A 120 54.97 65.89 12.21
N SER A 121 55.54 64.96 12.99
CA SER A 121 56.81 65.21 13.69
C SER A 121 57.52 63.93 14.16
N HIS A 122 58.72 63.72 13.63
CA HIS A 122 59.92 63.10 14.23
C HIS A 122 59.83 61.86 15.15
N SER A 123 60.31 60.75 14.58
CA SER A 123 61.34 59.85 15.16
C SER A 123 61.06 58.99 16.41
N THR A 124 59.98 58.20 16.38
CA THR A 124 59.94 56.88 17.08
C THR A 124 59.16 55.78 16.33
N ALA A 125 58.33 56.11 15.33
CA ALA A 125 57.33 55.20 14.76
C ALA A 125 57.84 54.11 13.80
N SER A 126 59.09 54.15 13.33
CA SER A 126 59.57 53.23 12.27
C SER A 126 59.74 51.77 12.71
N ILE A 127 59.81 51.50 14.01
CA ILE A 127 59.91 50.13 14.55
C ILE A 127 58.50 49.56 14.77
N SER A 128 57.59 50.37 15.31
CA SER A 128 56.22 49.96 15.62
C SER A 128 55.40 49.58 14.39
N VAL A 129 55.54 50.28 13.25
CA VAL A 129 54.79 49.95 12.02
C VAL A 129 55.30 48.66 11.37
N LYS A 130 56.61 48.39 11.39
CA LYS A 130 57.15 47.11 10.91
C LYS A 130 56.78 45.94 11.83
N LEU A 131 56.73 46.17 13.15
CA LEU A 131 56.22 45.17 14.09
C LEU A 131 54.72 44.90 13.87
N LEU A 132 53.91 45.95 13.66
CA LEU A 132 52.47 45.79 13.42
C LEU A 132 52.20 45.05 12.10
N ILE A 133 52.91 45.37 11.02
CA ILE A 133 52.78 44.66 9.74
C ILE A 133 53.27 43.20 9.88
N SER A 134 54.35 42.94 10.63
CA SER A 134 54.81 41.57 10.91
C SER A 134 53.87 40.77 11.84
N VAL A 135 52.99 41.45 12.60
CA VAL A 135 51.98 40.84 13.49
C VAL A 135 50.62 40.71 12.79
N VAL A 136 50.32 41.53 11.77
CA VAL A 136 49.11 41.44 10.95
C VAL A 136 49.29 40.53 9.72
N VAL A 137 50.54 40.29 9.27
CA VAL A 137 50.86 39.30 8.22
C VAL A 137 50.98 37.87 8.78
N ASN A 138 50.80 37.67 10.08
CA ASN A 138 50.62 36.34 10.68
C ASN A 138 49.17 36.17 11.15
N VAL A 139 48.57 35.02 10.82
CA VAL A 139 47.22 34.58 11.23
C VAL A 139 46.03 35.29 10.53
N VAL A 140 46.05 35.28 9.20
CA VAL A 140 44.96 34.62 8.44
C VAL A 140 45.62 33.76 7.36
N ALA A 141 46.25 32.66 7.79
CA ALA A 141 46.38 31.53 6.87
C ALA A 141 44.96 30.99 6.64
N ALA A 142 44.62 30.63 5.41
CA ALA A 142 43.41 29.86 5.18
C ALA A 142 43.50 28.59 6.04
N LEU A 143 42.40 28.22 6.68
CA LEU A 143 42.32 26.92 7.34
C LEU A 143 42.21 25.87 6.24
N GLU A 144 43.37 25.35 5.85
CA GLU A 144 43.51 24.25 4.90
C GLU A 144 43.20 22.91 5.61
N LEU A 145 42.78 21.92 4.83
CA LEU A 145 42.38 20.61 5.34
C LEU A 145 43.52 19.59 5.20
N TRP A 146 44.45 19.85 4.29
CA TRP A 146 45.72 19.14 4.11
C TRP A 146 46.83 20.16 3.87
N LEU A 147 48.02 19.92 4.42
CA LEU A 147 49.18 20.79 4.22
C LEU A 147 49.66 20.73 2.75
N PRO A 148 49.93 21.87 2.08
CA PRO A 148 50.45 21.89 0.73
C PRO A 148 51.80 21.16 0.62
N GLY A 149 51.98 20.39 -0.44
CA GLY A 149 53.19 19.58 -0.66
C GLY A 149 53.36 18.42 0.33
N HIS A 150 52.35 18.10 1.14
CA HIS A 150 52.34 16.92 2.00
C HIS A 150 51.38 15.84 1.48
N GLU A 151 51.78 14.59 1.69
CA GLU A 151 50.95 13.40 1.48
C GLU A 151 50.48 12.86 2.83
N VAL A 152 49.20 12.51 2.91
CA VAL A 152 48.60 11.80 4.03
C VAL A 152 48.05 10.46 3.53
N VAL A 153 48.46 9.36 4.16
CA VAL A 153 48.01 8.01 3.81
C VAL A 153 47.08 7.49 4.89
N TYR A 154 45.83 7.26 4.51
CA TYR A 154 44.80 6.66 5.36
C TYR A 154 44.64 5.18 5.05
N GLN A 155 44.50 4.35 6.07
CA GLN A 155 43.86 3.05 5.94
C GLN A 155 42.36 3.28 5.68
N TYR A 156 41.87 2.82 4.54
CA TYR A 156 40.48 2.91 4.14
C TYR A 156 39.81 1.55 4.33
N ASN A 157 38.82 1.48 5.23
CA ASN A 157 38.00 0.30 5.46
C ASN A 157 36.53 0.69 5.30
N THR A 158 35.75 -0.14 4.61
CA THR A 158 34.31 0.03 4.46
C THR A 158 33.59 -1.26 4.82
N SER A 159 32.35 -1.14 5.27
CA SER A 159 31.45 -2.27 5.48
C SER A 159 30.06 -1.86 5.04
N LEU A 160 29.41 -2.67 4.21
CA LEU A 160 28.04 -2.47 3.83
C LEU A 160 27.21 -3.70 4.15
N VAL A 161 26.15 -3.52 4.93
CA VAL A 161 25.35 -4.61 5.50
C VAL A 161 23.88 -4.40 5.17
N ALA A 162 23.28 -5.32 4.42
CA ALA A 162 21.83 -5.47 4.32
C ALA A 162 21.36 -6.54 5.31
N SER A 163 20.44 -6.20 6.21
CA SER A 163 20.10 -7.05 7.37
C SER A 163 18.66 -6.86 7.86
N THR A 164 18.26 -7.75 8.76
CA THR A 164 16.99 -7.70 9.48
C THR A 164 17.21 -7.96 10.97
N VAL A 165 16.42 -7.30 11.82
CA VAL A 165 16.42 -7.55 13.27
C VAL A 165 15.53 -8.74 13.63
N PHE A 166 14.44 -8.95 12.88
CA PHE A 166 13.48 -10.01 13.14
C PHE A 166 13.33 -10.95 11.93
N PRO A 167 13.11 -12.26 12.13
CA PRO A 167 13.06 -12.96 13.42
C PRO A 167 14.41 -13.30 14.07
N GLU A 168 15.48 -13.36 13.29
CA GLU A 168 16.87 -13.55 13.75
C GLU A 168 17.78 -12.69 12.89
N HIS A 169 18.95 -12.32 13.42
CA HIS A 169 19.93 -11.57 12.65
C HIS A 169 20.62 -12.46 11.62
N ALA A 170 20.30 -12.22 10.36
CA ALA A 170 21.04 -12.70 9.20
C ALA A 170 21.36 -11.50 8.32
N LEU A 171 22.48 -11.56 7.59
CA LEU A 171 22.96 -10.44 6.79
C LEU A 171 23.51 -10.88 5.43
N SER A 172 23.50 -9.94 4.50
CA SER A 172 24.23 -9.97 3.24
C SER A 172 25.11 -8.73 3.22
N GLN A 173 26.43 -8.91 3.12
CA GLN A 173 27.38 -7.80 3.22
C GLN A 173 28.50 -7.88 2.20
N TRP A 174 29.05 -6.71 1.86
CA TRP A 174 30.30 -6.56 1.13
C TRP A 174 31.13 -5.43 1.72
N ASN A 175 32.44 -5.63 1.78
CA ASN A 175 33.38 -4.74 2.47
C ASN A 175 34.57 -4.47 1.56
N MET A 176 35.12 -3.26 1.60
CA MET A 176 36.41 -2.93 0.98
C MET A 176 37.46 -2.61 2.04
N SER A 177 38.72 -2.92 1.74
CA SER A 177 39.87 -2.53 2.57
C SER A 177 41.06 -2.20 1.71
N GLY A 178 41.80 -1.14 2.04
CA GLY A 178 42.98 -0.71 1.31
C GLY A 178 43.51 0.63 1.83
N LYS A 179 43.97 1.49 0.94
CA LYS A 179 44.52 2.81 1.27
C LYS A 179 43.82 3.92 0.50
N LEU A 180 43.68 5.07 1.13
CA LEU A 180 43.42 6.36 0.48
C LEU A 180 44.67 7.22 0.65
N VAL A 181 45.28 7.61 -0.46
CA VAL A 181 46.39 8.58 -0.50
C VAL A 181 45.82 9.94 -0.87
N VAL A 182 46.14 10.97 -0.10
CA VAL A 182 45.75 12.36 -0.39
C VAL A 182 46.99 13.25 -0.37
N GLN A 183 47.25 13.96 -1.47
CA GLN A 183 48.33 14.94 -1.59
C GLN A 183 47.74 16.36 -1.60
N GLY A 184 48.15 17.20 -0.64
CA GLY A 184 47.67 18.57 -0.49
C GLY A 184 48.33 19.55 -1.46
N GLY A 185 47.53 20.46 -2.01
CA GLY A 185 47.93 21.74 -2.62
C GLY A 185 47.28 22.90 -1.86
N GLU A 186 47.28 24.10 -2.43
CA GLU A 186 46.68 25.29 -1.81
C GLU A 186 45.13 25.16 -1.77
N ASP A 187 44.45 25.37 -2.92
CA ASP A 187 42.97 25.27 -3.04
C ASP A 187 42.46 23.90 -3.54
N LEU A 188 43.35 22.92 -3.71
CA LEU A 188 43.04 21.60 -4.27
C LEU A 188 43.87 20.48 -3.66
N ALA A 189 43.29 19.28 -3.60
CA ALA A 189 44.00 18.06 -3.19
C ALA A 189 43.80 16.93 -4.20
N MET A 190 44.84 16.11 -4.38
CA MET A 190 44.84 14.94 -5.27
C MET A 190 44.58 13.68 -4.44
N GLY A 191 43.46 13.00 -4.68
CA GLY A 191 43.09 11.75 -4.02
C GLY A 191 43.31 10.53 -4.92
N GLN A 192 43.77 9.41 -4.35
CA GLN A 192 43.79 8.12 -5.03
C GLN A 192 43.54 6.96 -4.05
N LEU A 193 42.66 6.02 -4.44
CA LEU A 193 42.51 4.73 -3.77
C LEU A 193 43.56 3.73 -4.29
N GLN A 194 44.20 3.00 -3.37
CA GLN A 194 45.28 2.05 -3.66
C GLN A 194 45.12 0.75 -2.84
N ASP A 195 45.73 -0.33 -3.31
CA ASP A 195 45.76 -1.66 -2.66
C ASP A 195 44.38 -2.21 -2.23
N LEU A 196 43.31 -1.80 -2.91
CA LEU A 196 41.94 -2.18 -2.56
C LEU A 196 41.72 -3.70 -2.70
N LYS A 197 41.07 -4.28 -1.67
CA LYS A 197 40.61 -5.66 -1.60
C LYS A 197 39.13 -5.69 -1.22
N VAL A 198 38.38 -6.59 -1.82
CA VAL A 198 36.94 -6.78 -1.58
C VAL A 198 36.71 -8.09 -0.84
N THR A 199 35.76 -8.10 0.09
CA THR A 199 35.15 -9.30 0.65
C THR A 199 33.63 -9.26 0.50
N THR A 200 33.00 -10.42 0.35
CA THR A 200 31.54 -10.55 0.29
C THR A 200 31.09 -11.78 1.07
N TYR A 201 29.96 -11.67 1.78
CA TYR A 201 29.44 -12.70 2.67
C TYR A 201 27.91 -12.66 2.71
N THR A 202 27.28 -13.83 2.91
CA THR A 202 25.82 -13.93 3.13
C THR A 202 25.54 -15.11 4.04
N GLY A 203 24.78 -14.89 5.11
CA GLY A 203 24.56 -15.90 6.14
C GLY A 203 24.15 -15.32 7.51
N PRO A 204 24.24 -16.12 8.59
CA PRO A 204 24.07 -15.63 9.96
C PRO A 204 25.17 -14.63 10.36
N THR A 205 24.95 -13.88 11.44
CA THR A 205 25.96 -12.91 11.95
C THR A 205 27.26 -13.53 12.44
N ILE A 206 27.26 -14.81 12.81
CA ILE A 206 28.46 -15.53 13.21
C ILE A 206 29.05 -16.20 11.97
N HIS A 207 30.27 -15.81 11.61
CA HIS A 207 30.99 -16.39 10.48
C HIS A 207 31.42 -17.84 10.78
N ASP A 208 30.58 -18.80 10.38
CA ASP A 208 30.92 -20.24 10.40
C ASP A 208 32.08 -20.61 9.44
N ALA A 209 32.49 -19.68 8.54
CA ALA A 209 33.52 -19.90 7.54
C ALA A 209 34.42 -18.65 7.34
N PRO A 210 35.71 -18.85 7.00
CA PRO A 210 36.61 -17.75 6.71
C PRO A 210 36.23 -17.06 5.39
N VAL A 211 36.12 -15.74 5.42
CA VAL A 211 35.91 -14.91 4.24
C VAL A 211 37.27 -14.47 3.69
N VAL A 212 37.52 -14.74 2.41
CA VAL A 212 38.78 -14.42 1.74
C VAL A 212 38.64 -13.11 0.96
N GLY A 213 39.58 -12.19 1.15
CA GLY A 213 39.65 -10.94 0.39
C GLY A 213 40.36 -11.12 -0.94
N THR A 214 39.71 -10.72 -2.05
CA THR A 214 40.31 -10.71 -3.38
C THR A 214 40.71 -9.29 -3.80
N PRO A 215 41.67 -9.10 -4.72
CA PRO A 215 41.88 -7.79 -5.36
C PRO A 215 40.64 -7.38 -6.19
N LEU A 216 40.59 -6.11 -6.59
CA LEU A 216 39.53 -5.60 -7.47
C LEU A 216 39.50 -6.37 -8.81
N PRO A 217 38.30 -6.67 -9.35
CA PRO A 217 38.14 -7.09 -10.74
C PRO A 217 38.65 -6.00 -11.70
N GLU A 218 39.15 -6.38 -12.88
CA GLU A 218 39.71 -5.42 -13.85
C GLU A 218 38.69 -4.35 -14.28
N GLN A 219 37.41 -4.70 -14.31
CA GLN A 219 36.30 -3.80 -14.62
C GLN A 219 36.18 -2.65 -13.60
N ALA A 220 36.55 -2.90 -12.34
CA ALA A 220 36.47 -1.92 -11.25
C ALA A 220 37.74 -1.03 -11.13
N ASN A 221 38.75 -1.21 -11.98
CA ASN A 221 40.00 -0.44 -11.94
C ASN A 221 39.82 1.09 -12.14
N GLN A 222 38.64 1.53 -12.59
CA GLN A 222 38.27 2.94 -12.70
C GLN A 222 38.27 3.65 -11.33
N LEU A 223 37.87 2.92 -10.27
CA LEU A 223 37.88 3.42 -8.89
C LEU A 223 39.29 3.74 -8.37
N LEU A 224 40.33 3.15 -8.97
CA LEU A 224 41.75 3.39 -8.66
C LEU A 224 42.36 4.57 -9.45
N GLN A 225 41.62 5.21 -10.38
CA GLN A 225 42.10 6.41 -11.05
C GLN A 225 42.16 7.60 -10.07
N PRO A 226 43.22 8.42 -10.07
CA PRO A 226 43.29 9.65 -9.29
C PRO A 226 42.14 10.62 -9.60
N PHE A 227 41.78 11.45 -8.62
CA PHE A 227 40.75 12.49 -8.71
C PHE A 227 41.17 13.76 -7.95
N ILE A 228 40.65 14.91 -8.37
CA ILE A 228 40.97 16.22 -7.79
C ILE A 228 39.79 16.68 -6.92
N ILE A 229 40.07 16.99 -5.66
CA ILE A 229 39.16 17.61 -4.71
C ILE A 229 39.41 19.12 -4.76
N HIS A 230 38.41 19.91 -5.13
CA HIS A 230 38.46 21.38 -5.05
C HIS A 230 37.80 21.80 -3.74
N TYR A 231 38.51 22.49 -2.85
CA TYR A 231 37.97 22.88 -1.54
C TYR A 231 38.28 24.34 -1.19
N TYR A 232 37.52 24.89 -0.24
CA TYR A 232 37.69 26.23 0.30
C TYR A 232 37.28 26.23 1.78
N GLU A 233 38.15 26.68 2.69
CA GLU A 233 37.94 26.66 4.16
C GLU A 233 37.47 25.30 4.72
N GLY A 234 37.89 24.21 4.06
CA GLY A 234 37.53 22.82 4.36
C GLY A 234 36.18 22.33 3.79
N GLN A 235 35.40 23.20 3.15
CA GLN A 235 34.22 22.83 2.37
C GLN A 235 34.61 22.44 0.94
N VAL A 236 34.02 21.37 0.40
CA VAL A 236 34.29 20.92 -0.98
C VAL A 236 33.38 21.68 -1.95
N VAL A 237 34.00 22.27 -2.97
CA VAL A 237 33.36 23.13 -3.99
C VAL A 237 33.28 22.42 -5.35
N GLY A 238 33.95 21.28 -5.51
CA GLY A 238 33.81 20.44 -6.70
C GLY A 238 34.75 19.24 -6.72
N LEU A 239 34.50 18.35 -7.67
CA LEU A 239 35.28 17.15 -7.94
C LEU A 239 35.69 17.18 -9.41
N SER A 240 36.96 16.88 -9.73
CA SER A 240 37.34 16.52 -11.11
C SER A 240 37.79 15.06 -11.16
N VAL A 241 37.28 14.34 -12.15
CA VAL A 241 37.63 12.94 -12.45
C VAL A 241 38.27 12.85 -13.82
N LYS A 242 38.72 11.66 -14.21
CA LYS A 242 39.25 11.44 -15.56
C LYS A 242 38.09 11.42 -16.56
N ALA A 243 38.22 12.12 -17.68
CA ALA A 243 37.18 12.14 -18.72
C ALA A 243 36.84 10.71 -19.20
N GLY A 244 35.54 10.40 -19.29
CA GLY A 244 35.04 9.09 -19.70
C GLY A 244 35.11 7.99 -18.64
N GLU A 245 35.23 8.34 -17.36
CA GLU A 245 35.03 7.41 -16.23
C GLU A 245 33.53 7.08 -16.04
N GLU A 246 33.19 5.85 -15.66
CA GLU A 246 31.80 5.41 -15.46
C GLU A 246 31.15 6.02 -14.20
N GLU A 247 29.88 6.41 -14.31
CA GLU A 247 29.14 7.17 -13.30
C GLU A 247 29.09 6.51 -11.91
N TRP A 248 29.10 5.18 -11.83
CA TRP A 248 29.14 4.46 -10.55
C TRP A 248 30.43 4.74 -9.77
N SER A 249 31.57 4.85 -10.47
CA SER A 249 32.88 5.12 -9.87
C SER A 249 32.96 6.57 -9.42
N ILE A 250 32.43 7.49 -10.23
CA ILE A 250 32.30 8.91 -9.89
C ILE A 250 31.40 9.08 -8.66
N ASN A 251 30.26 8.40 -8.59
CA ASN A 251 29.37 8.41 -7.42
C ASN A 251 30.05 7.94 -6.14
N MET A 252 30.82 6.86 -6.17
CA MET A 252 31.61 6.41 -5.01
C MET A 252 32.66 7.45 -4.59
N LYS A 253 33.31 8.13 -5.55
CA LYS A 253 34.22 9.25 -5.28
C LYS A 253 33.50 10.46 -4.67
N ARG A 254 32.30 10.83 -5.14
CA ARG A 254 31.45 11.87 -4.52
C ARG A 254 31.14 11.56 -3.06
N GLY A 255 30.77 10.31 -2.77
CA GLY A 255 30.54 9.83 -1.40
C GLY A 255 31.78 9.98 -0.53
N LEU A 256 32.92 9.43 -0.98
CA LEU A 256 34.19 9.50 -0.26
C LEU A 256 34.66 10.93 0.01
N VAL A 257 34.60 11.81 -1.00
CA VAL A 257 35.04 13.21 -0.86
C VAL A 257 34.12 14.00 0.07
N SER A 258 32.80 13.73 0.04
CA SER A 258 31.84 14.32 0.98
C SER A 258 32.09 13.92 2.44
N LEU A 259 32.81 12.82 2.71
CA LEU A 259 33.22 12.44 4.06
C LEU A 259 34.41 13.25 4.59
N LEU A 260 35.29 13.73 3.71
CA LEU A 260 36.51 14.48 4.06
C LEU A 260 36.22 15.94 4.44
N GLN A 261 35.09 16.49 3.98
CA GLN A 261 34.63 17.85 4.22
C GLN A 261 34.49 18.19 5.72
N LEU A 262 34.94 19.39 6.13
CA LEU A 262 34.74 19.99 7.46
C LEU A 262 34.60 21.52 7.34
N ASP A 263 33.61 22.12 8.00
CA ASP A 263 33.52 23.59 8.15
C ASP A 263 34.55 24.05 9.19
N LEU A 264 35.78 24.33 8.74
CA LEU A 264 36.89 24.69 9.62
C LEU A 264 36.71 26.08 10.25
N SER A 265 36.00 26.98 9.55
CA SER A 265 35.78 28.37 9.98
C SER A 265 35.02 28.48 11.32
N HIS A 266 34.12 27.53 11.60
CA HIS A 266 33.26 27.54 12.79
C HIS A 266 33.70 26.59 13.92
N LEU A 267 34.78 25.81 13.77
CA LEU A 267 35.24 24.82 14.77
C LEU A 267 35.61 25.39 16.15
N GLN A 268 35.72 26.71 16.31
CA GLN A 268 35.88 27.34 17.63
C GLN A 268 34.60 27.25 18.49
N SER A 269 33.44 27.01 17.87
CA SER A 269 32.15 26.90 18.55
C SER A 269 31.90 25.46 19.02
N SER A 270 31.42 25.29 20.27
CA SER A 270 31.11 23.95 20.81
C SER A 270 30.02 23.21 20.04
N THR A 271 29.07 23.95 19.47
CA THR A 271 27.97 23.44 18.64
C THR A 271 27.54 24.50 17.64
N PHE A 272 27.26 24.10 16.40
CA PHE A 272 26.74 24.98 15.35
C PHE A 272 25.97 24.18 14.28
N ILE A 273 25.33 24.88 13.35
CA ILE A 273 24.68 24.30 12.18
C ILE A 273 25.31 24.96 10.95
N SER A 274 25.72 24.16 9.97
CA SER A 274 26.25 24.61 8.69
C SER A 274 25.40 24.03 7.55
N ASN A 275 25.32 24.74 6.42
CA ASN A 275 24.65 24.24 5.23
C ASN A 275 25.73 23.71 4.28
N GLU A 276 25.68 22.41 3.99
CA GLU A 276 26.73 21.71 3.25
C GLU A 276 26.17 21.07 1.97
N SER A 277 26.92 21.21 0.88
CA SER A 277 26.74 20.44 -0.34
C SER A 277 27.43 19.08 -0.17
N SER A 278 26.79 18.01 -0.63
CA SER A 278 27.30 16.64 -0.48
C SER A 278 26.69 15.69 -1.52
N GLN A 279 26.99 14.40 -1.44
CA GLN A 279 26.32 13.37 -2.24
C GLN A 279 24.78 13.37 -2.06
N TYR A 280 24.28 13.91 -0.95
CA TYR A 280 22.85 14.01 -0.61
C TYR A 280 22.16 15.29 -1.12
N GLY A 281 22.85 16.16 -1.85
CA GLY A 281 22.37 17.50 -2.18
C GLY A 281 22.80 18.54 -1.15
N HIS A 282 22.00 19.60 -1.00
CA HIS A 282 22.28 20.73 -0.12
C HIS A 282 21.54 20.58 1.22
N CYS A 283 22.24 20.22 2.28
CA CYS A 283 21.66 19.75 3.55
C CYS A 283 22.05 20.62 4.75
N SER A 284 21.17 20.69 5.75
CA SER A 284 21.51 21.20 7.09
C SER A 284 22.32 20.15 7.85
N VAL A 285 23.50 20.53 8.34
CA VAL A 285 24.42 19.64 9.07
C VAL A 285 24.70 20.22 10.45
N GLN A 286 24.42 19.42 11.48
CA GLN A 286 24.60 19.81 12.89
C GLN A 286 25.97 19.34 13.40
N TYR A 287 26.72 20.24 14.01
CA TYR A 287 28.06 20.00 14.56
C TYR A 287 28.06 20.01 16.09
N SER A 288 28.91 19.15 16.66
CA SER A 288 29.28 19.10 18.07
C SER A 288 30.79 18.94 18.18
N VAL A 289 31.48 19.88 18.80
CA VAL A 289 32.94 19.99 18.86
C VAL A 289 33.43 19.90 20.30
N GLN A 290 34.41 19.03 20.56
CA GLN A 290 35.01 18.80 21.87
C GLN A 290 36.54 18.91 21.80
N SER A 291 37.07 20.05 22.24
CA SER A 291 38.52 20.29 22.32
C SER A 291 39.09 19.75 23.62
N HIS A 292 40.17 18.97 23.52
CA HIS A 292 40.86 18.34 24.64
C HIS A 292 42.14 19.13 25.04
N SER A 293 42.62 18.93 26.27
CA SER A 293 43.76 19.68 26.84
C SER A 293 45.12 19.38 26.18
N ASN A 294 45.22 18.28 25.45
CA ASN A 294 46.35 17.90 24.59
C ASN A 294 46.31 18.59 23.20
N GLY A 295 45.29 19.40 22.91
CA GLY A 295 45.10 20.06 21.62
C GLY A 295 44.33 19.24 20.57
N THR A 296 43.90 18.00 20.87
CA THR A 296 43.12 17.20 19.93
C THR A 296 41.65 17.62 19.95
N VAL A 297 41.02 17.70 18.77
CA VAL A 297 39.63 18.15 18.62
C VAL A 297 38.80 16.98 18.10
N ALA A 298 37.81 16.56 18.88
CA ALA A 298 36.82 15.58 18.44
C ALA A 298 35.61 16.32 17.86
N VAL A 299 35.17 15.97 16.65
CA VAL A 299 34.01 16.57 15.99
C VAL A 299 32.99 15.48 15.69
N GLN A 300 31.72 15.72 16.01
CA GLN A 300 30.59 14.92 15.57
C GLN A 300 29.71 15.74 14.63
N LYS A 301 29.32 15.15 13.50
CA LYS A 301 28.34 15.70 12.55
C LYS A 301 27.11 14.80 12.48
N PHE A 302 25.96 15.43 12.29
CA PHE A 302 24.69 14.78 11.99
C PHE A 302 24.07 15.44 10.76
N VAL A 303 23.81 14.67 9.71
CA VAL A 303 23.19 15.17 8.47
C VAL A 303 21.67 15.04 8.58
N ASP A 304 20.96 16.17 8.53
CA ASP A 304 19.49 16.18 8.52
C ASP A 304 18.97 15.90 7.11
N ILE A 305 18.92 14.62 6.72
CA ILE A 305 18.52 14.21 5.36
C ILE A 305 17.13 14.77 4.94
N PRO A 306 16.09 14.80 5.81
CA PRO A 306 14.83 15.48 5.51
C PRO A 306 14.92 16.97 5.19
N SER A 307 16.01 17.66 5.55
CA SER A 307 16.24 19.08 5.21
C SER A 307 16.87 19.30 3.82
N CYS A 308 17.39 18.24 3.19
CA CYS A 308 18.18 18.38 1.96
C CYS A 308 17.35 18.89 0.77
N VAL A 309 17.81 19.97 0.16
CA VAL A 309 17.34 20.43 -1.16
C VAL A 309 18.07 19.65 -2.25
N ASP A 310 17.33 19.28 -3.30
CA ASP A 310 17.81 18.47 -4.43
C ASP A 310 18.34 17.08 -4.03
N PHE A 311 17.74 16.48 -2.99
CA PHE A 311 18.07 15.12 -2.55
C PHE A 311 17.89 14.10 -3.69
N PRO A 312 18.95 13.39 -4.12
CA PRO A 312 18.90 12.52 -5.29
C PRO A 312 18.09 11.26 -4.98
N VAL A 313 16.93 11.15 -5.62
CA VAL A 313 15.98 10.07 -5.43
C VAL A 313 15.23 9.76 -6.72
N GLN A 314 15.16 8.48 -7.08
CA GLN A 314 14.37 8.00 -8.21
C GLN A 314 13.15 7.26 -7.66
N LYS A 315 11.94 7.66 -8.07
CA LYS A 315 10.68 7.04 -7.60
C LYS A 315 9.82 6.62 -8.77
N PHE A 316 9.35 5.37 -8.70
CA PHE A 316 8.28 4.87 -9.54
C PHE A 316 7.19 4.26 -8.65
N SER A 317 5.93 4.55 -8.94
CA SER A 317 4.79 3.94 -8.27
C SER A 317 3.64 3.84 -9.26
N ASN A 318 3.08 2.65 -9.43
CA ASN A 318 1.85 2.45 -10.20
C ASN A 318 0.57 2.69 -9.38
N VAL A 319 0.72 3.23 -8.16
CA VAL A 319 -0.36 3.58 -7.23
C VAL A 319 -0.15 4.98 -6.62
N GLN A 320 -1.24 5.62 -6.20
CA GLN A 320 -1.18 6.94 -5.58
C GLN A 320 -0.62 6.88 -4.15
N LYS A 321 0.24 7.83 -3.79
CA LYS A 321 0.69 8.03 -2.40
C LYS A 321 -0.41 8.71 -1.58
N MET A 322 -0.67 8.23 -0.38
CA MET A 322 -1.70 8.78 0.51
C MET A 322 -1.28 10.16 1.03
N SER A 323 -2.12 11.17 0.82
CA SER A 323 -1.95 12.53 1.36
C SER A 323 -3.04 12.83 2.40
N CYS A 324 -2.70 12.72 3.69
CA CYS A 324 -3.55 13.17 4.79
C CYS A 324 -3.05 14.52 5.33
N SER A 325 -3.95 15.48 5.59
CA SER A 325 -3.61 16.76 6.25
C SER A 325 -3.30 16.64 7.74
N SER A 326 -3.50 15.47 8.34
CA SER A 326 -3.33 15.20 9.78
C SER A 326 -1.89 14.93 10.24
N GLY A 327 -0.87 15.08 9.37
CA GLY A 327 0.54 15.07 9.76
C GLY A 327 1.10 13.72 10.26
N ALA A 328 0.45 12.60 9.93
CA ALA A 328 1.04 11.27 10.18
C ALA A 328 2.34 11.09 9.38
N PRO A 329 3.39 10.44 9.91
CA PRO A 329 4.63 10.22 9.17
C PRO A 329 4.41 9.28 7.98
N MET A 330 4.44 9.83 6.77
CA MET A 330 4.22 9.14 5.48
C MET A 330 5.53 8.66 4.83
N ALA A 331 6.59 8.49 5.62
CA ALA A 331 7.93 8.12 5.15
C ALA A 331 8.11 6.60 5.23
N THR A 332 8.07 5.94 4.07
CA THR A 332 8.30 4.48 3.96
C THR A 332 9.75 4.12 4.32
N LEU A 333 10.70 4.96 3.91
CA LEU A 333 12.10 4.91 4.30
C LEU A 333 12.42 6.07 5.24
N SER A 334 13.29 5.81 6.22
CA SER A 334 13.96 6.84 7.01
C SER A 334 15.47 6.64 6.89
N SER A 335 16.18 7.71 6.56
CA SER A 335 17.62 7.70 6.31
C SER A 335 18.32 8.65 7.28
N GLY A 336 19.55 8.34 7.69
CA GLY A 336 20.38 9.22 8.52
C GLY A 336 21.86 8.91 8.35
N SER A 337 22.70 9.93 8.54
CA SER A 337 24.17 9.82 8.55
C SER A 337 24.73 10.53 9.79
N MET A 338 25.56 9.80 10.54
CA MET A 338 26.36 10.32 11.65
C MET A 338 27.84 10.16 11.30
N ARG A 339 28.65 11.18 11.56
CA ARG A 339 30.09 11.16 11.27
C ARG A 339 30.87 11.67 12.47
N ALA A 340 31.94 10.98 12.84
CA ALA A 340 32.84 11.33 13.93
C ALA A 340 34.26 11.49 13.40
N TYR A 341 34.93 12.57 13.80
CA TYR A 341 36.27 12.94 13.37
C TYR A 341 37.14 13.16 14.59
N VAL A 342 38.41 12.73 14.51
CA VAL A 342 39.45 13.12 15.46
C VAL A 342 40.49 13.93 14.70
N LEU A 343 40.72 15.17 15.14
CA LEU A 343 41.73 16.06 14.60
C LEU A 343 42.91 16.18 15.56
N GLU A 344 44.12 16.07 15.03
CA GLU A 344 45.36 16.22 15.80
C GLU A 344 46.20 17.40 15.28
N PRO A 345 46.83 18.20 16.16
CA PRO A 345 47.70 19.29 15.75
C PRO A 345 49.02 18.75 15.19
N SER A 346 49.36 19.14 13.97
CA SER A 346 50.61 18.78 13.28
C SER A 346 51.19 20.01 12.56
N GLY A 347 52.52 20.02 12.38
CA GLY A 347 53.23 21.10 11.67
C GLY A 347 53.30 22.45 12.40
N PRO A 348 53.96 23.45 11.78
CA PRO A 348 54.08 24.80 12.34
C PRO A 348 52.73 25.52 12.36
N GLY A 349 52.43 26.23 13.45
CA GLY A 349 51.16 26.95 13.63
C GLY A 349 50.02 26.14 14.24
N GLY A 350 50.19 24.82 14.44
CA GLY A 350 49.18 23.97 15.07
C GLY A 350 48.03 23.59 14.12
N HIS A 351 48.34 23.40 12.83
CA HIS A 351 47.39 22.95 11.82
C HIS A 351 46.73 21.63 12.24
N LEU A 352 45.40 21.56 12.16
CA LEU A 352 44.65 20.36 12.55
C LEU A 352 44.57 19.41 11.35
N LEU A 353 45.25 18.27 11.42
CA LEU A 353 45.09 17.18 10.45
C LEU A 353 44.02 16.20 10.94
N ILE A 354 43.26 15.64 10.01
CA ILE A 354 42.32 14.55 10.31
C ILE A 354 43.12 13.28 10.64
N HIS A 355 43.09 12.84 11.90
CA HIS A 355 43.68 11.57 12.33
C HIS A 355 42.75 10.40 11.99
N SER A 356 41.45 10.53 12.25
CA SER A 356 40.48 9.51 11.88
C SER A 356 39.11 10.08 11.54
N ILE A 357 38.39 9.33 10.69
CA ILE A 357 36.97 9.53 10.37
C ILE A 357 36.26 8.18 10.56
N GLN A 358 35.12 8.22 11.24
CA GLN A 358 34.15 7.13 11.28
C GLN A 358 32.81 7.68 10.82
N ALA A 359 32.21 7.08 9.80
CA ALA A 359 30.90 7.46 9.28
C ALA A 359 29.95 6.26 9.32
N ASP A 360 28.78 6.47 9.92
CA ASP A 360 27.68 5.51 10.04
C ASP A 360 26.44 6.07 9.35
N GLY A 361 26.15 5.52 8.17
CA GLY A 361 24.93 5.77 7.41
C GLY A 361 23.94 4.62 7.59
N VAL A 362 22.66 4.94 7.79
CA VAL A 362 21.58 3.95 7.93
C VAL A 362 20.39 4.34 7.07
N ILE A 363 19.86 3.38 6.32
CA ILE A 363 18.55 3.47 5.66
C ILE A 363 17.66 2.37 6.26
N HIS A 364 16.59 2.77 6.93
CA HIS A 364 15.66 1.86 7.60
C HIS A 364 14.27 1.91 6.94
N LEU A 365 13.73 0.74 6.62
CA LEU A 365 12.36 0.56 6.17
C LEU A 365 11.41 0.56 7.39
N GLN A 366 10.44 1.47 7.39
CA GLN A 366 9.46 1.63 8.48
C GLN A 366 8.39 0.53 8.46
N HIS A 367 8.81 -0.71 8.71
CA HIS A 367 8.00 -1.93 8.72
C HIS A 367 8.31 -2.75 9.99
N PRO A 368 7.33 -3.46 10.61
CA PRO A 368 7.52 -4.18 11.89
C PRO A 368 8.59 -5.29 11.91
N ASN A 369 9.13 -5.69 10.76
CA ASN A 369 10.29 -6.60 10.69
C ASN A 369 11.66 -5.88 10.77
N SER A 370 11.70 -4.54 10.71
CA SER A 370 12.90 -3.69 10.78
C SER A 370 14.01 -4.11 9.82
N TYR A 371 13.79 -3.87 8.52
CA TYR A 371 14.83 -4.04 7.48
C TYR A 371 15.68 -2.78 7.39
N PHE A 372 16.99 -2.97 7.35
CA PHE A 372 17.93 -1.87 7.27
C PHE A 372 19.11 -2.18 6.36
N LEU A 373 19.63 -1.11 5.76
CA LEU A 373 20.95 -1.04 5.16
C LEU A 373 21.82 -0.18 6.09
N GLN A 374 22.98 -0.69 6.48
CA GLN A 374 24.00 0.07 7.19
C GLN A 374 25.24 0.19 6.31
N SER A 375 25.71 1.42 6.11
CA SER A 375 26.97 1.74 5.46
C SER A 375 27.93 2.32 6.50
N TRP A 376 29.06 1.67 6.71
CA TRP A 376 30.13 2.14 7.59
C TRP A 376 31.39 2.43 6.79
N VAL A 377 32.03 3.58 7.07
CA VAL A 377 33.33 3.95 6.51
C VAL A 377 34.27 4.38 7.63
N GLY A 378 35.45 3.75 7.67
CA GLY A 378 36.55 4.10 8.56
C GLY A 378 37.78 4.54 7.77
N LEU A 379 38.25 5.75 8.05
CA LEU A 379 39.54 6.27 7.60
C LEU A 379 40.43 6.49 8.82
N TYR A 380 41.63 5.92 8.82
CA TYR A 380 42.60 6.04 9.92
C TYR A 380 43.97 6.43 9.35
N MET A 381 44.52 7.57 9.77
CA MET A 381 45.83 8.02 9.31
C MET A 381 46.89 6.99 9.72
N MET A 382 47.68 6.51 8.76
CA MET A 382 48.81 5.63 9.03
C MET A 382 50.12 6.42 9.15
N TRP A 383 50.32 7.40 8.26
CA TRP A 383 51.43 8.35 8.29
C TRP A 383 51.14 9.58 7.42
N HIS A 384 51.92 10.64 7.64
CA HIS A 384 52.01 11.80 6.75
C HIS A 384 53.49 12.18 6.53
N HIS A 385 53.83 12.63 5.33
CA HIS A 385 55.19 13.09 4.95
C HIS A 385 55.12 14.11 3.81
N GLU A 386 56.24 14.73 3.44
CA GLU A 386 56.33 15.54 2.20
C GLU A 386 56.08 14.65 0.96
N VAL A 387 55.59 15.23 -0.14
CA VAL A 387 55.29 14.49 -1.38
C VAL A 387 56.60 14.07 -2.09
N GLU A 388 56.92 12.78 -2.06
CA GLU A 388 58.07 12.23 -2.82
C GLU A 388 57.75 12.04 -4.31
N VAL A 389 56.54 11.59 -4.64
CA VAL A 389 56.10 11.28 -6.01
C VAL A 389 54.70 11.86 -6.23
N PRO A 390 54.52 12.88 -7.09
CA PRO A 390 53.20 13.44 -7.36
C PRO A 390 52.31 12.41 -8.09
N LEU A 391 51.05 12.31 -7.66
CA LEU A 391 50.05 11.45 -8.30
C LEU A 391 49.82 11.89 -9.76
N PRO A 392 50.07 11.04 -10.77
CA PRO A 392 49.96 11.45 -12.17
C PRO A 392 48.54 11.22 -12.72
N MET A 393 47.74 12.29 -12.84
CA MET A 393 46.51 12.25 -13.61
C MET A 393 46.86 12.23 -15.12
N LYS A 394 46.42 11.20 -15.85
CA LYS A 394 46.74 10.98 -17.26
C LYS A 394 45.48 11.07 -18.13
N GLY A 395 45.38 12.12 -18.93
CA GLY A 395 44.25 12.41 -19.82
C GLY A 395 43.73 13.83 -19.58
N GLU A 396 42.61 14.16 -20.23
CA GLU A 396 41.80 15.33 -19.87
C GLU A 396 40.99 15.02 -18.61
N ASP A 397 40.82 16.02 -17.75
CA ASP A 397 39.96 15.96 -16.57
C ASP A 397 38.56 16.53 -16.86
N GLU A 398 37.57 15.98 -16.18
CA GLU A 398 36.16 16.37 -16.30
C GLU A 398 35.67 16.82 -14.92
N ARG A 399 35.20 18.06 -14.82
CA ARG A 399 34.65 18.62 -13.58
C ARG A 399 33.19 18.20 -13.42
N VAL A 400 32.89 17.52 -12.32
CA VAL A 400 31.56 16.99 -11.99
C VAL A 400 31.00 17.63 -10.73
N GLU A 401 29.68 17.65 -10.62
CA GLU A 401 28.97 18.08 -9.41
C GLU A 401 29.12 17.08 -8.26
N LEU A 402 28.97 17.54 -7.02
CA LEU A 402 29.03 16.71 -5.81
C LEU A 402 27.78 15.85 -5.59
N VAL A 403 26.64 16.24 -6.13
CA VAL A 403 25.36 15.54 -5.94
C VAL A 403 25.40 14.20 -6.67
N HIS A 404 24.92 13.14 -6.01
CA HIS A 404 24.91 11.79 -6.56
C HIS A 404 23.98 11.68 -7.79
N GLN A 405 24.48 11.13 -8.88
CA GLN A 405 23.72 10.93 -10.10
C GLN A 405 23.01 9.58 -10.07
N MET A 406 21.67 9.62 -10.01
CA MET A 406 20.84 8.42 -9.95
C MET A 406 20.91 7.63 -11.27
N PRO A 407 20.87 6.28 -11.24
CA PRO A 407 20.73 5.48 -12.45
C PRO A 407 19.46 5.83 -13.21
N GLY A 408 19.53 5.75 -14.54
CA GLY A 408 18.38 5.90 -15.44
C GLY A 408 17.53 4.64 -15.51
N ALA A 409 17.32 4.11 -16.72
CA ALA A 409 16.75 2.78 -16.91
C ALA A 409 17.75 1.65 -16.63
N ASP A 410 19.04 1.89 -16.91
CA ASP A 410 20.13 1.00 -16.51
C ASP A 410 20.51 1.23 -15.04
N VAL A 411 20.09 0.28 -14.19
CA VAL A 411 20.39 0.28 -12.76
C VAL A 411 21.85 -0.12 -12.49
N SER A 412 22.56 -0.69 -13.46
CA SER A 412 23.96 -1.10 -13.35
C SER A 412 24.97 0.01 -13.67
N GLN A 413 24.49 1.17 -14.15
CA GLN A 413 25.27 2.38 -14.47
C GLN A 413 26.50 2.11 -15.37
N GLY A 414 26.34 1.31 -16.43
CA GLY A 414 27.37 1.08 -17.45
C GLY A 414 27.98 -0.32 -17.48
N HIS A 415 27.66 -1.20 -16.51
CA HIS A 415 28.17 -2.58 -16.50
C HIS A 415 27.53 -3.47 -17.57
N SER A 416 28.01 -3.34 -18.81
CA SER A 416 27.68 -4.17 -19.98
C SER A 416 26.18 -4.46 -20.12
N PRO A 417 25.37 -3.55 -20.67
CA PRO A 417 23.98 -3.85 -20.97
C PRO A 417 23.90 -5.14 -21.82
N PRO A 418 23.11 -6.14 -21.42
CA PRO A 418 22.93 -7.36 -22.21
C PRO A 418 22.43 -7.00 -23.61
N SER A 419 22.88 -7.71 -24.64
CA SER A 419 22.49 -7.34 -26.01
C SER A 419 20.98 -7.49 -26.20
N GLN A 420 20.40 -6.74 -27.13
CA GLN A 420 18.96 -6.86 -27.46
C GLN A 420 18.56 -8.30 -27.82
N GLN A 421 19.49 -9.11 -28.36
CA GLN A 421 19.23 -10.52 -28.66
C GLN A 421 19.32 -11.42 -27.42
N ASP A 422 20.22 -11.15 -26.47
CA ASP A 422 20.29 -11.89 -25.19
C ASP A 422 19.05 -11.57 -24.33
N LEU A 423 18.69 -10.29 -24.21
CA LEU A 423 17.47 -9.81 -23.56
C LEU A 423 16.21 -10.49 -24.13
N LEU A 424 16.11 -10.55 -25.46
CA LEU A 424 15.00 -11.19 -26.15
C LEU A 424 14.94 -12.69 -25.84
N THR A 425 16.08 -13.38 -25.84
CA THR A 425 16.16 -14.81 -25.51
C THR A 425 15.73 -15.06 -24.06
N THR A 426 16.29 -14.35 -23.08
CA THR A 426 15.92 -14.49 -21.66
C THR A 426 14.44 -14.13 -21.40
N ALA A 427 13.91 -13.08 -22.03
CA ALA A 427 12.49 -12.74 -21.91
C ALA A 427 11.58 -13.86 -22.48
N THR A 428 11.98 -14.48 -23.60
CA THR A 428 11.26 -15.61 -24.22
C THR A 428 11.32 -16.86 -23.36
N GLU A 429 12.45 -17.14 -22.71
CA GLU A 429 12.63 -18.25 -21.77
C GLU A 429 11.70 -18.11 -20.56
N ILE A 430 11.67 -16.93 -19.91
CA ILE A 430 10.79 -16.66 -18.76
C ILE A 430 9.31 -16.74 -19.13
N LEU A 431 8.92 -16.26 -20.32
CA LEU A 431 7.55 -16.45 -20.84
C LEU A 431 7.25 -17.94 -21.05
N GLY A 432 8.22 -18.71 -21.55
CA GLY A 432 8.19 -20.16 -21.65
C GLY A 432 7.89 -20.83 -20.30
N GLU A 433 8.70 -20.54 -19.30
CA GLU A 433 8.56 -21.05 -17.93
C GLU A 433 7.20 -20.70 -17.32
N LEU A 434 6.72 -19.46 -17.49
CA LEU A 434 5.37 -19.05 -17.08
C LEU A 434 4.28 -19.87 -17.77
N ALA A 435 4.34 -20.06 -19.09
CA ALA A 435 3.36 -20.86 -19.83
C ALA A 435 3.40 -22.34 -19.41
N ASP A 436 4.60 -22.90 -19.22
CA ASP A 436 4.81 -24.29 -18.83
C ASP A 436 4.38 -24.54 -17.37
N SER A 437 4.56 -23.58 -16.46
CA SER A 437 4.02 -23.62 -15.09
C SER A 437 2.50 -23.79 -15.06
N LEU A 438 1.79 -23.24 -16.05
CA LEU A 438 0.35 -23.39 -16.22
C LEU A 438 -0.06 -24.76 -16.81
N GLU A 439 0.86 -25.68 -17.11
CA GLU A 439 0.51 -27.04 -17.55
C GLU A 439 0.46 -28.06 -16.41
N TRP A 440 1.34 -27.95 -15.40
CA TRP A 440 1.52 -28.95 -14.32
C TRP A 440 0.37 -28.98 -13.28
N TRP A 441 -0.23 -30.17 -13.05
CA TRP A 441 -1.46 -30.34 -12.26
C TRP A 441 -1.27 -30.61 -10.76
N GLN A 442 -0.02 -30.78 -10.32
CA GLN A 442 0.32 -30.91 -8.90
C GLN A 442 0.34 -29.53 -8.26
N LEU A 443 -0.03 -29.44 -6.98
CA LEU A 443 0.21 -28.22 -6.21
C LEU A 443 1.71 -28.03 -6.04
N GLU A 444 2.24 -26.86 -6.39
CA GLU A 444 3.66 -26.60 -6.20
C GLU A 444 3.98 -26.60 -4.70
N THR A 445 4.89 -27.49 -4.32
CA THR A 445 5.30 -27.75 -2.94
C THR A 445 6.82 -27.60 -2.77
N ASN A 446 7.57 -27.45 -3.86
CA ASN A 446 8.94 -26.98 -3.82
C ASN A 446 8.94 -25.50 -3.42
N LEU A 447 9.55 -25.21 -2.27
CA LEU A 447 9.58 -23.86 -1.69
C LEU A 447 10.37 -22.87 -2.53
N ASP A 448 11.35 -23.31 -3.32
CA ASP A 448 12.12 -22.39 -4.17
C ASP A 448 11.30 -21.99 -5.40
N LYS A 449 10.61 -22.95 -6.03
CA LYS A 449 9.70 -22.70 -7.16
C LYS A 449 8.49 -21.84 -6.81
N LEU A 450 7.94 -22.04 -5.61
CA LEU A 450 6.81 -21.27 -5.10
C LEU A 450 7.17 -19.78 -4.92
N HIS A 451 8.46 -19.44 -4.85
CA HIS A 451 9.01 -18.10 -4.67
C HIS A 451 9.67 -17.55 -5.96
N GLU A 452 9.41 -18.14 -7.14
CA GLU A 452 9.99 -17.70 -8.41
C GLU A 452 9.34 -16.38 -8.92
N GLU A 453 10.16 -15.33 -9.04
CA GLU A 453 9.77 -13.96 -9.37
C GLU A 453 9.50 -13.72 -10.88
N HIS A 454 9.04 -14.75 -11.62
CA HIS A 454 8.92 -14.75 -13.10
C HIS A 454 8.23 -13.50 -13.68
N ILE A 455 7.12 -13.04 -13.10
CA ILE A 455 6.39 -11.85 -13.57
C ILE A 455 7.26 -10.59 -13.41
N VAL A 456 7.93 -10.42 -12.26
CA VAL A 456 8.77 -9.25 -11.96
C VAL A 456 10.01 -9.24 -12.87
N HIS A 457 10.63 -10.40 -13.08
CA HIS A 457 11.75 -10.55 -14.01
C HIS A 457 11.33 -10.30 -15.46
N ALA A 458 10.19 -10.84 -15.92
CA ALA A 458 9.67 -10.59 -17.26
C ALA A 458 9.43 -9.09 -17.50
N LEU A 459 8.79 -8.38 -16.56
CA LEU A 459 8.60 -6.94 -16.66
C LEU A 459 9.93 -6.18 -16.73
N HIS A 460 10.94 -6.57 -15.95
CA HIS A 460 12.26 -5.97 -16.00
C HIS A 460 12.93 -6.17 -17.36
N PHE A 461 13.05 -7.40 -17.86
CA PHE A 461 13.73 -7.67 -19.13
C PHE A 461 12.98 -7.08 -20.33
N LEU A 462 11.64 -7.15 -20.36
CA LEU A 462 10.83 -6.51 -21.39
C LEU A 462 10.96 -4.97 -21.37
N SER A 463 11.23 -4.35 -20.21
CA SER A 463 11.43 -2.89 -20.13
C SER A 463 12.75 -2.39 -20.71
N LEU A 464 13.70 -3.31 -20.95
CA LEU A 464 15.00 -3.03 -21.57
C LEU A 464 15.02 -3.31 -23.09
N LEU A 465 13.92 -3.85 -23.65
CA LEU A 465 13.81 -4.14 -25.08
C LEU A 465 13.31 -2.92 -25.87
N GLU A 466 13.98 -2.67 -27.00
CA GLU A 466 13.55 -1.68 -28.00
C GLU A 466 12.24 -2.09 -28.70
N GLN A 467 11.51 -1.12 -29.25
CA GLN A 467 10.23 -1.37 -29.94
C GLN A 467 10.36 -2.43 -31.04
N ALA A 468 11.47 -2.45 -31.78
CA ALA A 468 11.74 -3.44 -32.83
C ALA A 468 11.90 -4.87 -32.28
N SER A 469 12.58 -5.04 -31.15
CA SER A 469 12.76 -6.32 -30.47
C SER A 469 11.43 -6.84 -29.90
N LEU A 470 10.63 -5.96 -29.29
CA LEU A 470 9.29 -6.29 -28.79
C LEU A 470 8.33 -6.66 -29.94
N GLN A 471 8.42 -5.97 -31.09
CA GLN A 471 7.63 -6.30 -32.28
C GLN A 471 8.03 -7.65 -32.88
N LYS A 472 9.33 -7.96 -32.92
CA LYS A 472 9.83 -9.28 -33.35
C LYS A 472 9.26 -10.40 -32.47
N LEU A 473 9.29 -10.24 -31.15
CA LEU A 473 8.71 -11.20 -30.20
C LEU A 473 7.20 -11.41 -30.44
N TYR A 474 6.44 -10.33 -30.66
CA TYR A 474 5.01 -10.44 -30.98
C TYR A 474 4.75 -11.27 -32.24
N LEU A 475 5.50 -11.01 -33.33
CA LEU A 475 5.35 -11.73 -34.60
C LEU A 475 5.72 -13.22 -34.49
N GLU A 476 6.77 -13.55 -33.73
CA GLU A 476 7.14 -14.94 -33.45
C GLU A 476 6.05 -15.69 -32.65
N LEU A 477 5.36 -15.00 -31.73
CA LEU A 477 4.25 -15.55 -30.95
C LEU A 477 2.91 -15.62 -31.72
N GLU A 478 2.75 -14.90 -32.83
CA GLU A 478 1.49 -14.87 -33.61
C GLU A 478 1.30 -16.14 -34.46
N VAL A 479 2.37 -16.67 -35.04
CA VAL A 479 2.34 -17.76 -36.04
C VAL A 479 1.92 -19.12 -35.44
N GLY A 480 2.06 -19.30 -34.12
CA GLY A 480 1.78 -20.57 -33.43
C GLY A 480 0.31 -20.82 -33.10
N THR A 481 -0.26 -21.92 -33.61
CA THR A 481 -1.63 -22.36 -33.29
C THR A 481 -1.73 -23.38 -32.16
N SER A 482 -0.61 -23.78 -31.53
CA SER A 482 -0.67 -24.71 -30.40
C SER A 482 -1.13 -24.03 -29.12
N TYR A 483 -1.71 -24.81 -28.22
CA TYR A 483 -2.25 -24.34 -26.95
C TYR A 483 -1.21 -23.58 -26.09
N ARG A 484 0.05 -24.02 -26.12
CA ARG A 484 1.19 -23.35 -25.48
C ARG A 484 1.49 -22.00 -26.13
N HIS A 485 1.48 -21.91 -27.47
CA HIS A 485 1.71 -20.64 -28.18
C HIS A 485 0.59 -19.63 -27.94
N GLU A 486 -0.68 -20.07 -27.91
CA GLU A 486 -1.79 -19.19 -27.52
C GLU A 486 -1.60 -18.65 -26.09
N THR A 487 -1.20 -19.52 -25.16
CA THR A 487 -0.91 -19.13 -23.77
C THR A 487 0.24 -18.12 -23.69
N LEU A 488 1.35 -18.35 -24.40
CA LEU A 488 2.48 -17.41 -24.49
C LEU A 488 2.07 -16.04 -25.03
N ARG A 489 1.32 -16.02 -26.14
CA ARG A 489 0.80 -14.79 -26.75
C ARG A 489 -0.11 -14.03 -25.79
N ASN A 490 -0.99 -14.73 -25.07
CA ASN A 490 -1.86 -14.12 -24.06
C ASN A 490 -1.05 -13.53 -22.91
N LEU A 491 -0.04 -14.24 -22.39
CA LEU A 491 0.84 -13.76 -21.32
C LEU A 491 1.64 -12.52 -21.76
N PHE A 492 2.22 -12.53 -22.96
CA PHE A 492 2.93 -11.38 -23.52
C PHE A 492 2.02 -10.16 -23.65
N LEU A 493 0.81 -10.31 -24.18
CA LEU A 493 -0.13 -9.21 -24.35
C LEU A 493 -0.66 -8.66 -23.00
N GLU A 494 -0.80 -9.50 -21.97
CA GLU A 494 -1.18 -9.03 -20.62
C GLU A 494 0.01 -8.38 -19.87
N LEU A 495 1.26 -8.74 -20.19
CA LEU A 495 2.47 -8.08 -19.66
C LEU A 495 2.76 -6.75 -20.36
N LEU A 496 2.59 -6.66 -21.68
CA LEU A 496 3.03 -5.51 -22.49
C LEU A 496 2.63 -4.13 -21.94
N PRO A 497 1.37 -3.85 -21.51
CA PRO A 497 1.01 -2.55 -20.94
C PRO A 497 1.47 -2.34 -19.49
N LEU A 498 1.98 -3.39 -18.82
CA LEU A 498 2.57 -3.34 -17.48
C LEU A 498 4.08 -3.07 -17.52
N VAL A 499 4.73 -3.19 -18.69
CA VAL A 499 6.19 -3.00 -18.87
C VAL A 499 6.64 -1.56 -18.64
N GLY A 500 5.77 -0.58 -18.91
CA GLY A 500 5.98 0.81 -18.53
C GLY A 500 6.98 1.63 -19.35
N SER A 501 7.76 0.98 -20.23
CA SER A 501 8.75 1.66 -21.09
C SER A 501 8.10 2.38 -22.27
N ARG A 502 8.74 3.45 -22.78
CA ARG A 502 8.27 4.18 -23.97
C ARG A 502 8.02 3.24 -25.16
N ASP A 503 9.00 2.38 -25.47
CA ASP A 503 8.93 1.38 -26.53
C ASP A 503 7.74 0.42 -26.43
N SER A 504 7.42 -0.05 -25.21
CA SER A 504 6.26 -0.91 -24.97
C SER A 504 4.94 -0.18 -25.27
N MET A 505 4.82 1.10 -24.90
CA MET A 505 3.62 1.90 -25.18
C MET A 505 3.46 2.21 -26.67
N LEU A 506 4.56 2.48 -27.39
CA LEU A 506 4.55 2.65 -28.84
C LEU A 506 4.18 1.36 -29.58
N LEU A 507 4.56 0.18 -29.07
CA LEU A 507 4.08 -1.08 -29.62
C LEU A 507 2.57 -1.29 -29.37
N VAL A 508 2.07 -0.99 -28.16
CA VAL A 508 0.62 -1.07 -27.87
C VAL A 508 -0.18 -0.19 -28.82
N ARG A 509 0.26 1.06 -29.04
CA ARG A 509 -0.28 1.96 -30.07
C ARG A 509 -0.38 1.26 -31.42
N ASP A 510 0.75 0.77 -31.91
CA ASP A 510 0.88 0.30 -33.28
C ASP A 510 0.04 -0.96 -33.53
N LEU A 511 -0.07 -1.86 -32.54
CA LEU A 511 -0.92 -3.04 -32.58
C LEU A 511 -2.42 -2.69 -32.65
N VAL A 512 -2.86 -1.70 -31.86
CA VAL A 512 -4.26 -1.24 -31.84
C VAL A 512 -4.61 -0.50 -33.13
N MET A 513 -3.78 0.46 -33.56
CA MET A 513 -4.02 1.28 -34.74
C MET A 513 -4.06 0.47 -36.04
N ARG A 514 -3.23 -0.58 -36.16
CA ARG A 514 -3.23 -1.49 -37.31
C ARG A 514 -4.34 -2.54 -37.26
N GLY A 515 -5.08 -2.65 -36.15
CA GLY A 515 -6.09 -3.70 -35.95
C GLY A 515 -5.49 -5.12 -35.85
N ALA A 516 -4.23 -5.24 -35.43
CA ALA A 516 -3.53 -6.53 -35.30
C ALA A 516 -4.06 -7.37 -34.12
N VAL A 517 -4.73 -6.74 -33.16
CA VAL A 517 -5.36 -7.38 -32.01
C VAL A 517 -6.90 -7.27 -32.06
N LYS A 518 -7.58 -8.27 -31.51
CA LYS A 518 -9.06 -8.28 -31.36
C LYS A 518 -9.52 -7.13 -30.47
N ASN A 519 -10.74 -6.61 -30.71
CA ASN A 519 -11.30 -5.46 -30.00
C ASN A 519 -11.28 -5.62 -28.45
N ASP A 520 -11.55 -6.83 -27.94
CA ASP A 520 -11.51 -7.11 -26.50
C ASP A 520 -10.10 -6.99 -25.91
N THR A 521 -9.10 -7.43 -26.66
CA THR A 521 -7.67 -7.31 -26.31
C THR A 521 -7.21 -5.86 -26.45
N ALA A 522 -7.61 -5.15 -27.51
CA ALA A 522 -7.32 -3.73 -27.69
C ALA A 522 -7.85 -2.89 -26.51
N ILE A 523 -9.09 -3.13 -26.09
CA ILE A 523 -9.69 -2.48 -24.90
C ILE A 523 -8.87 -2.79 -23.65
N ARG A 524 -8.48 -4.05 -23.40
CA ARG A 524 -7.65 -4.42 -22.23
C ARG A 524 -6.28 -3.72 -22.24
N LEU A 525 -5.61 -3.68 -23.39
CA LEU A 525 -4.31 -3.03 -23.56
C LEU A 525 -4.40 -1.53 -23.29
N LEU A 526 -5.32 -0.83 -23.97
CA LEU A 526 -5.55 0.61 -23.78
C LEU A 526 -5.85 0.94 -22.32
N SER A 527 -6.81 0.22 -21.71
CA SER A 527 -7.22 0.46 -20.34
C SER A 527 -6.13 0.20 -19.29
N SER A 528 -5.12 -0.62 -19.58
CA SER A 528 -4.00 -0.87 -18.65
C SER A 528 -2.82 0.08 -18.86
N LEU A 529 -2.72 0.72 -20.03
CA LEU A 529 -1.60 1.58 -20.45
C LEU A 529 -1.31 2.73 -19.46
N PRO A 530 -2.28 3.59 -19.04
CA PRO A 530 -1.96 4.81 -18.32
C PRO A 530 -1.37 4.57 -16.92
N PHE A 531 -1.69 3.45 -16.27
CA PHE A 531 -1.33 3.22 -14.86
C PHE A 531 0.12 2.80 -14.62
N ASN A 532 0.86 2.42 -15.68
CA ASN A 532 2.17 1.77 -15.53
C ASN A 532 3.31 2.55 -16.21
N VAL A 533 3.07 3.79 -16.69
CA VAL A 533 4.08 4.62 -17.36
C VAL A 533 5.24 4.92 -16.40
N HIS A 534 6.45 4.42 -16.68
CA HIS A 534 7.62 4.62 -15.82
C HIS A 534 8.17 6.06 -15.87
N GLN A 535 8.13 6.68 -17.04
CA GLN A 535 8.65 8.03 -17.30
C GLN A 535 7.62 8.83 -18.13
N PRO A 536 6.67 9.53 -17.50
CA PRO A 536 5.73 10.39 -18.21
C PRO A 536 6.46 11.59 -18.82
N SER A 537 6.26 11.85 -20.12
CA SER A 537 6.82 13.00 -20.84
C SER A 537 5.81 13.58 -21.82
N GLU A 538 5.98 14.86 -22.17
CA GLU A 538 5.16 15.54 -23.18
C GLU A 538 5.33 14.89 -24.57
N GLU A 539 6.54 14.44 -24.91
CA GLU A 539 6.82 13.70 -26.15
C GLU A 539 6.01 12.40 -26.23
N LEU A 540 5.99 11.60 -25.16
CA LEU A 540 5.20 10.37 -25.10
C LEU A 540 3.68 10.66 -25.19
N LEU A 541 3.22 11.77 -24.62
CA LEU A 541 1.83 12.19 -24.71
C LEU A 541 1.43 12.51 -26.16
N MET A 542 2.28 13.24 -26.90
CA MET A 542 2.08 13.56 -28.32
C MET A 542 2.14 12.30 -29.20
N ASP A 543 3.08 11.39 -28.94
CA ASP A 543 3.20 10.09 -29.62
C ASP A 543 1.94 9.21 -29.46
N LEU A 544 1.24 9.34 -28.33
CA LEU A 544 0.04 8.58 -28.00
C LEU A 544 -1.26 9.31 -28.37
N GLU A 545 -1.28 10.64 -28.49
CA GLU A 545 -2.45 11.43 -28.92
C GLU A 545 -3.01 10.93 -30.27
N VAL A 546 -2.12 10.51 -31.18
CA VAL A 546 -2.47 9.90 -32.48
C VAL A 546 -3.43 8.72 -32.34
N VAL A 547 -3.25 7.86 -31.31
CA VAL A 547 -4.09 6.67 -31.06
C VAL A 547 -5.51 7.06 -30.63
N LEU A 548 -5.65 8.28 -30.13
CA LEU A 548 -6.75 8.70 -29.26
C LEU A 548 -7.66 9.67 -30.02
N LEU A 549 -7.08 10.43 -30.97
CA LEU A 549 -7.81 11.26 -31.93
C LEU A 549 -8.21 10.54 -33.23
N GLN A 550 -7.52 9.45 -33.62
CA GLN A 550 -7.76 8.79 -34.92
C GLN A 550 -8.66 7.55 -34.88
N ILE A 551 -8.95 6.97 -33.70
CA ILE A 551 -9.91 5.86 -33.59
C ILE A 551 -11.34 6.42 -33.75
N PRO A 552 -12.11 5.99 -34.78
CA PRO A 552 -13.47 6.47 -35.03
C PRO A 552 -14.44 6.22 -33.87
N GLU A 553 -15.40 7.13 -33.65
CA GLU A 553 -16.39 7.07 -32.55
C GLU A 553 -17.29 5.82 -32.58
N ASP A 554 -17.49 5.21 -33.75
CA ASP A 554 -18.30 3.99 -33.92
C ASP A 554 -17.59 2.69 -33.49
N ARG A 555 -16.27 2.76 -33.20
CA ARG A 555 -15.49 1.60 -32.76
C ARG A 555 -15.65 1.33 -31.26
N LEU A 556 -15.77 0.06 -30.90
CA LEU A 556 -15.89 -0.41 -29.51
C LEU A 556 -14.67 -0.02 -28.63
N GLU A 557 -13.52 0.20 -29.27
CA GLU A 557 -12.28 0.61 -28.63
C GLU A 557 -12.22 2.09 -28.27
N HIS A 558 -13.04 2.95 -28.91
CA HIS A 558 -12.99 4.41 -28.76
C HIS A 558 -13.16 4.90 -27.32
N PRO A 559 -14.11 4.38 -26.50
CA PRO A 559 -14.25 4.80 -25.10
C PRO A 559 -13.02 4.46 -24.24
N ALA A 560 -12.42 3.29 -24.46
CA ALA A 560 -11.24 2.86 -23.72
C ALA A 560 -9.99 3.68 -24.08
N ALA A 561 -9.86 4.04 -25.37
CA ALA A 561 -8.88 5.00 -25.85
C ALA A 561 -9.05 6.35 -25.12
N LEU A 562 -10.19 7.03 -25.29
CA LEU A 562 -10.43 8.38 -24.77
C LEU A 562 -10.20 8.49 -23.25
N LEU A 563 -10.72 7.53 -22.47
CA LEU A 563 -10.55 7.51 -21.01
C LEU A 563 -9.08 7.33 -20.60
N SER A 564 -8.32 6.52 -21.36
CA SER A 564 -6.90 6.28 -21.12
C SER A 564 -6.06 7.51 -21.49
N PHE A 565 -6.40 8.25 -22.56
CA PHE A 565 -5.75 9.53 -22.87
C PHE A 565 -5.90 10.51 -21.71
N ALA A 566 -7.12 10.64 -21.18
CA ALA A 566 -7.38 11.60 -20.13
C ALA A 566 -6.60 11.28 -18.83
N THR A 567 -6.36 10.00 -18.55
CA THR A 567 -5.47 9.59 -17.46
C THR A 567 -3.98 9.84 -17.78
N LEU A 568 -3.53 9.63 -19.03
CA LEU A 568 -2.17 9.99 -19.44
C LEU A 568 -1.90 11.49 -19.30
N VAL A 569 -2.86 12.33 -19.72
CA VAL A 569 -2.81 13.79 -19.54
C VAL A 569 -2.62 14.11 -18.06
N HIS A 570 -3.40 13.53 -17.14
CA HIS A 570 -3.18 13.74 -15.69
C HIS A 570 -1.77 13.36 -15.22
N ASN A 571 -1.24 12.22 -15.69
CA ASN A 571 0.07 11.72 -15.26
C ASN A 571 1.25 12.57 -15.76
N VAL A 572 1.10 13.27 -16.89
CA VAL A 572 2.11 14.19 -17.44
C VAL A 572 1.89 15.62 -16.93
N CYS A 573 0.64 16.05 -16.85
CA CYS A 573 0.23 17.44 -16.65
C CYS A 573 -0.06 17.76 -15.19
N SER A 574 0.98 17.90 -14.36
CA SER A 574 0.82 18.25 -12.94
C SER A 574 0.24 19.66 -12.70
N SER A 575 0.39 20.60 -13.65
CA SER A 575 -0.18 21.96 -13.56
C SER A 575 -0.14 22.81 -14.86
N ARG A 576 0.70 22.47 -15.85
CA ARG A 576 1.09 23.37 -16.96
C ARG A 576 0.54 23.04 -18.36
N CYS A 577 -0.31 22.03 -18.53
CA CYS A 577 -0.83 21.71 -19.87
C CYS A 577 -1.95 22.66 -20.34
N MET A 578 -2.00 22.85 -21.67
CA MET A 578 -2.80 23.90 -22.33
C MET A 578 -4.31 23.61 -22.43
N PRO A 579 -5.15 24.64 -22.67
CA PRO A 579 -6.61 24.53 -22.63
C PRO A 579 -7.28 24.15 -23.97
N GLU A 580 -6.53 23.92 -25.06
CA GLU A 580 -7.11 23.86 -26.42
C GLU A 580 -8.01 22.64 -26.71
N THR A 581 -7.90 21.55 -25.95
CA THR A 581 -8.67 20.32 -26.23
C THR A 581 -10.11 20.37 -25.73
N VAL A 582 -10.46 21.31 -24.83
CA VAL A 582 -11.63 21.22 -23.95
C VAL A 582 -12.97 21.46 -24.66
N ASP A 583 -13.03 22.39 -25.62
CA ASP A 583 -14.28 22.74 -26.33
C ASP A 583 -14.90 21.57 -27.09
N LYS A 584 -14.09 20.56 -27.46
CA LYS A 584 -14.55 19.34 -28.13
C LYS A 584 -15.45 18.46 -27.24
N TYR A 585 -15.33 18.56 -25.91
CA TYR A 585 -15.95 17.65 -24.95
C TYR A 585 -17.37 18.09 -24.50
N VAL A 586 -17.78 19.33 -24.79
CA VAL A 586 -19.01 19.93 -24.22
C VAL A 586 -20.18 19.97 -25.23
N GLY A 587 -19.94 19.66 -26.50
CA GLY A 587 -20.87 19.94 -27.62
C GLY A 587 -21.74 18.79 -28.17
N SER A 588 -21.66 17.56 -27.65
CA SER A 588 -22.37 16.41 -28.24
C SER A 588 -23.89 16.44 -28.04
N LYS A 589 -24.65 15.85 -28.98
CA LYS A 589 -26.13 15.78 -28.96
C LYS A 589 -26.69 14.51 -28.30
N ASP A 590 -25.90 13.45 -28.18
CA ASP A 590 -26.32 12.17 -27.61
C ASP A 590 -25.83 12.02 -26.16
N TYR A 591 -26.69 11.47 -25.29
CA TYR A 591 -26.40 11.36 -23.86
C TYR A 591 -25.25 10.39 -23.57
N ALA A 592 -25.12 9.29 -24.33
CA ALA A 592 -24.02 8.35 -24.11
C ALA A 592 -22.66 8.99 -24.40
N HIS A 593 -22.58 9.78 -25.48
CA HIS A 593 -21.38 10.54 -25.84
C HIS A 593 -21.11 11.67 -24.84
N GLN A 594 -22.13 12.44 -24.43
CA GLN A 594 -21.98 13.44 -23.36
C GLN A 594 -21.43 12.81 -22.07
N MET A 595 -21.96 11.65 -21.67
CA MET A 595 -21.53 10.92 -20.48
C MET A 595 -20.07 10.47 -20.58
N LEU A 596 -19.66 9.94 -21.73
CA LEU A 596 -18.28 9.54 -22.00
C LEU A 596 -17.31 10.72 -21.98
N TYR A 597 -17.61 11.82 -22.69
CA TYR A 597 -16.75 13.00 -22.73
C TYR A 597 -16.64 13.69 -21.37
N LEU A 598 -17.75 13.85 -20.63
CA LEU A 598 -17.71 14.35 -19.26
C LEU A 598 -16.89 13.44 -18.34
N SER A 599 -17.01 12.11 -18.50
CA SER A 599 -16.20 11.14 -17.73
C SER A 599 -14.71 11.25 -18.04
N ALA A 600 -14.33 11.48 -19.29
CA ALA A 600 -12.95 11.73 -19.67
C ALA A 600 -12.41 13.01 -19.02
N LEU A 601 -13.16 14.11 -19.00
CA LEU A 601 -12.77 15.34 -18.28
C LEU A 601 -12.48 15.09 -16.78
N THR A 602 -13.10 14.06 -16.16
CA THR A 602 -12.82 13.73 -14.75
C THR A 602 -11.44 13.17 -14.53
N ASN A 603 -10.92 12.36 -15.46
CA ASN A 603 -9.63 11.67 -15.29
C ASN A 603 -8.45 12.66 -15.23
N PHE A 604 -8.60 13.84 -15.85
CA PHE A 604 -7.65 14.95 -15.77
C PHE A 604 -7.38 15.41 -14.31
N GLU A 605 -8.41 15.45 -13.45
CA GLU A 605 -8.34 16.00 -12.08
C GLU A 605 -7.71 17.41 -11.94
N LEU A 606 -7.77 18.22 -13.01
CA LEU A 606 -7.20 19.57 -13.05
C LEU A 606 -8.18 20.62 -12.49
N GLN A 607 -7.66 21.64 -11.79
CA GLN A 607 -8.49 22.72 -11.24
C GLN A 607 -9.26 23.49 -12.34
N GLN A 608 -8.67 23.64 -13.53
CA GLN A 608 -9.27 24.26 -14.70
C GLN A 608 -10.58 23.57 -15.12
N VAL A 609 -10.67 22.24 -14.93
CA VAL A 609 -11.90 21.47 -15.21
C VAL A 609 -13.04 21.85 -14.25
N VAL A 610 -12.74 22.09 -12.97
CA VAL A 610 -13.75 22.56 -12.00
C VAL A 610 -14.28 23.95 -12.38
N GLN A 611 -13.41 24.83 -12.89
CA GLN A 611 -13.81 26.16 -13.36
C GLN A 611 -14.71 26.07 -14.61
N LEU A 612 -14.34 25.23 -15.58
CA LEU A 612 -15.12 24.95 -16.79
C LEU A 612 -16.52 24.39 -16.46
N LEU A 613 -16.59 23.40 -15.57
CA LEU A 613 -17.84 22.71 -15.23
C LEU A 613 -18.71 23.49 -14.25
N MET A 614 -18.23 24.61 -13.69
CA MET A 614 -18.95 25.41 -12.71
C MET A 614 -20.35 25.90 -13.16
N PRO A 615 -20.57 26.38 -14.41
CA PRO A 615 -21.91 26.77 -14.87
C PRO A 615 -22.90 25.60 -14.94
N LEU A 616 -22.41 24.41 -15.34
CA LEU A 616 -23.20 23.17 -15.34
C LEU A 616 -23.58 22.75 -13.91
N ILE A 617 -22.65 22.86 -12.95
CA ILE A 617 -22.89 22.57 -11.53
C ILE A 617 -23.96 23.50 -10.95
N ARG A 618 -23.84 24.81 -11.20
CA ARG A 618 -24.81 25.81 -10.74
C ARG A 618 -26.19 25.60 -11.36
N GLY A 619 -26.23 25.14 -12.61
CA GLY A 619 -27.48 25.02 -13.38
C GLY A 619 -27.83 26.32 -14.10
N ASP A 620 -26.83 27.14 -14.44
CA ASP A 620 -26.99 28.46 -15.07
C ASP A 620 -27.53 28.35 -16.52
N ASP A 621 -27.45 27.16 -17.13
CA ASP A 621 -27.90 26.87 -18.49
C ASP A 621 -28.96 25.76 -18.51
N SER A 622 -30.19 26.14 -18.89
CA SER A 622 -31.36 25.26 -18.95
C SER A 622 -31.36 24.26 -20.11
N ARG A 623 -30.34 24.29 -20.99
CA ARG A 623 -30.18 23.33 -22.09
C ARG A 623 -29.72 21.95 -21.62
N TYR A 624 -29.07 21.84 -20.46
CA TYR A 624 -28.56 20.58 -19.94
C TYR A 624 -29.59 19.87 -19.05
N LEU A 625 -29.77 18.57 -19.26
CA LEU A 625 -30.69 17.77 -18.45
C LEU A 625 -30.16 17.59 -17.01
N ARG A 626 -31.08 17.38 -16.08
CA ARG A 626 -30.81 17.01 -14.67
C ARG A 626 -29.71 15.93 -14.55
N HIS A 627 -29.77 14.89 -15.39
CA HIS A 627 -28.80 13.79 -15.37
C HIS A 627 -27.37 14.27 -15.69
N THR A 628 -27.19 15.13 -16.70
CA THR A 628 -25.90 15.74 -17.05
C THR A 628 -25.34 16.58 -15.89
N ARG A 629 -26.18 17.37 -15.20
CA ARG A 629 -25.78 18.14 -14.00
C ARG A 629 -25.38 17.24 -12.84
N VAL A 630 -26.14 16.17 -12.56
CA VAL A 630 -25.80 15.18 -11.52
C VAL A 630 -24.51 14.43 -11.85
N LEU A 631 -24.31 14.01 -13.10
CA LEU A 631 -23.07 13.40 -13.56
C LEU A 631 -21.88 14.34 -13.35
N THR A 632 -22.03 15.62 -13.72
CA THR A 632 -21.00 16.67 -13.56
C THR A 632 -20.64 16.90 -12.08
N LEU A 633 -21.61 16.82 -11.17
CA LEU A 633 -21.37 16.87 -9.72
C LEU A 633 -20.52 15.68 -9.24
N TRP A 634 -20.89 14.44 -9.59
CA TRP A 634 -20.10 13.24 -9.27
C TRP A 634 -18.71 13.22 -9.93
N ALA A 635 -18.62 13.78 -11.13
CA ALA A 635 -17.40 13.91 -11.91
C ALA A 635 -16.33 14.74 -11.21
N THR A 636 -16.71 15.88 -10.63
CA THR A 636 -15.75 16.78 -9.93
C THR A 636 -15.33 16.29 -8.54
N MET A 637 -15.80 15.13 -8.07
CA MET A 637 -15.50 14.62 -6.73
C MET A 637 -14.00 14.37 -6.48
N GLY A 638 -13.25 13.94 -7.50
CA GLY A 638 -11.78 13.77 -7.42
C GLY A 638 -11.03 15.09 -7.16
N CYS A 639 -11.62 16.23 -7.52
CA CYS A 639 -11.03 17.56 -7.32
C CYS A 639 -11.40 18.20 -5.96
N SER A 640 -12.15 17.51 -5.10
CA SER A 640 -12.72 18.07 -3.86
C SER A 640 -11.69 18.57 -2.84
N THR A 641 -10.45 18.09 -2.90
CA THR A 641 -9.37 18.44 -1.97
C THR A 641 -8.53 19.65 -2.42
N LEU A 642 -8.67 20.11 -3.67
CA LEU A 642 -7.76 21.11 -4.25
C LEU A 642 -7.98 22.53 -3.69
N GLN A 643 -9.21 22.93 -3.36
CA GLN A 643 -9.52 24.23 -2.73
C GLN A 643 -10.77 24.18 -1.82
N PRO A 644 -10.61 24.06 -0.49
CA PRO A 644 -11.73 24.02 0.47
C PRO A 644 -12.72 25.19 0.36
N ASP A 645 -12.22 26.42 0.18
CA ASP A 645 -13.07 27.62 0.09
C ASP A 645 -13.91 27.63 -1.20
N GLN A 646 -13.34 27.20 -2.33
CA GLN A 646 -14.05 27.08 -3.61
C GLN A 646 -15.17 26.04 -3.52
N VAL A 647 -14.91 24.91 -2.85
CA VAL A 647 -15.91 23.88 -2.54
C VAL A 647 -17.04 24.46 -1.67
N TYR A 648 -16.71 25.18 -0.59
CA TYR A 648 -17.73 25.80 0.26
C TYR A 648 -18.62 26.77 -0.52
N HIS A 649 -18.04 27.69 -1.29
CA HIS A 649 -18.77 28.66 -2.08
C HIS A 649 -19.67 28.04 -3.17
N LEU A 650 -19.28 26.90 -3.74
CA LEU A 650 -20.03 26.24 -4.81
C LEU A 650 -21.16 25.34 -4.29
N TYR A 651 -20.90 24.54 -3.24
CA TYR A 651 -21.84 23.50 -2.79
C TYR A 651 -22.76 23.93 -1.64
N TRP A 652 -22.40 24.95 -0.84
CA TRP A 652 -23.27 25.45 0.23
C TRP A 652 -24.63 26.00 -0.27
N PRO A 653 -24.70 26.78 -1.36
CA PRO A 653 -25.98 27.24 -1.93
C PRO A 653 -26.84 26.08 -2.44
N LEU A 654 -26.22 25.07 -3.05
CA LEU A 654 -26.90 23.89 -3.60
C LEU A 654 -27.50 23.01 -2.49
N LEU A 655 -26.77 22.82 -1.38
CA LEU A 655 -27.27 22.10 -0.21
C LEU A 655 -28.47 22.81 0.45
N THR A 656 -28.39 24.14 0.60
CA THR A 656 -29.38 24.94 1.33
C THR A 656 -30.65 25.24 0.52
N ASN A 657 -30.61 25.12 -0.81
CA ASN A 657 -31.78 25.27 -1.67
C ASN A 657 -32.75 24.06 -1.57
N CYS A 658 -33.84 24.24 -0.82
CA CYS A 658 -34.89 23.22 -0.67
C CYS A 658 -35.66 22.87 -1.95
N SER A 659 -35.50 23.62 -3.04
CA SER A 659 -36.11 23.34 -4.35
C SER A 659 -35.26 22.43 -5.24
N GLU A 660 -34.01 22.15 -4.87
CA GLU A 660 -33.11 21.26 -5.62
C GLU A 660 -33.46 19.78 -5.45
N ASP A 661 -33.11 18.99 -6.47
CA ASP A 661 -33.23 17.54 -6.42
C ASP A 661 -32.41 16.94 -5.27
N LEU A 662 -32.95 15.90 -4.62
CA LEU A 662 -32.32 15.25 -3.46
C LEU A 662 -30.88 14.78 -3.77
N GLU A 663 -30.64 14.27 -4.97
CA GLU A 663 -29.30 13.85 -5.41
C GLU A 663 -28.30 15.00 -5.42
N VAL A 664 -28.67 16.17 -5.97
CA VAL A 664 -27.83 17.38 -5.99
C VAL A 664 -27.48 17.80 -4.56
N ARG A 665 -28.47 17.79 -3.66
CA ARG A 665 -28.29 18.14 -2.25
C ARG A 665 -27.42 17.14 -1.50
N VAL A 666 -27.57 15.84 -1.77
CA VAL A 666 -26.73 14.77 -1.20
C VAL A 666 -25.28 14.88 -1.67
N ILE A 667 -25.03 15.06 -2.98
CA ILE A 667 -23.66 15.22 -3.50
C ILE A 667 -23.03 16.50 -2.94
N SER A 668 -23.79 17.58 -2.83
CA SER A 668 -23.31 18.84 -2.22
C SER A 668 -22.88 18.64 -0.77
N LEU A 669 -23.64 17.87 0.01
CA LEU A 669 -23.25 17.49 1.37
C LEU A 669 -21.98 16.63 1.38
N THR A 670 -21.86 15.63 0.49
CA THR A 670 -20.65 14.81 0.36
C THR A 670 -19.43 15.66 0.00
N MET A 671 -19.53 16.57 -0.97
CA MET A 671 -18.44 17.48 -1.37
C MET A 671 -18.00 18.39 -0.22
N LEU A 672 -18.95 18.95 0.54
CA LEU A 672 -18.64 19.75 1.73
C LEU A 672 -17.95 18.95 2.84
N MET A 673 -18.18 17.64 2.93
CA MET A 673 -17.49 16.75 3.88
C MET A 673 -16.09 16.32 3.38
N LEU A 674 -15.92 16.11 2.08
CA LEU A 674 -14.63 15.74 1.46
C LEU A 674 -13.66 16.91 1.38
N GLY A 675 -14.15 18.14 1.19
CA GLY A 675 -13.35 19.38 1.13
C GLY A 675 -12.74 19.85 2.45
N GLN A 676 -12.44 18.93 3.38
CA GLN A 676 -11.82 19.17 4.70
C GLN A 676 -12.44 20.35 5.47
N PRO A 677 -13.73 20.28 5.82
CA PRO A 677 -14.45 21.38 6.45
C PRO A 677 -13.88 21.74 7.81
N SER A 678 -13.82 23.05 8.11
CA SER A 678 -13.52 23.54 9.45
C SER A 678 -14.53 23.04 10.48
N VAL A 679 -14.13 22.97 11.76
CA VAL A 679 -15.02 22.63 12.87
C VAL A 679 -16.27 23.54 12.87
N THR A 680 -16.13 24.82 12.55
CA THR A 680 -17.25 25.77 12.39
C THR A 680 -18.20 25.38 11.26
N HIS A 681 -17.69 24.95 10.10
CA HIS A 681 -18.53 24.48 8.99
C HIS A 681 -19.29 23.20 9.36
N LEU A 682 -18.68 22.28 10.12
CA LEU A 682 -19.35 21.08 10.63
C LEU A 682 -20.47 21.41 11.64
N TYR A 683 -20.27 22.39 12.53
CA TYR A 683 -21.34 22.88 13.40
C TYR A 683 -22.47 23.57 12.62
N ASN A 684 -22.15 24.35 11.59
CA ASN A 684 -23.16 24.97 10.72
C ASN A 684 -23.99 23.92 9.96
N LEU A 685 -23.37 22.84 9.47
CA LEU A 685 -24.06 21.69 8.90
C LEU A 685 -25.01 21.03 9.92
N MET A 686 -24.56 20.81 11.16
CA MET A 686 -25.40 20.25 12.22
C MET A 686 -26.64 21.13 12.49
N LEU A 687 -26.47 22.45 12.64
CA LEU A 687 -27.57 23.41 12.89
C LEU A 687 -28.56 23.46 11.72
N PHE A 688 -28.08 23.39 10.49
CA PHE A 688 -28.90 23.27 9.29
C PHE A 688 -29.71 21.97 9.28
N MET A 689 -29.05 20.82 9.54
CA MET A 689 -29.68 19.50 9.51
C MET A 689 -30.75 19.28 10.59
N GLN A 690 -30.68 20.01 11.72
CA GLN A 690 -31.74 20.03 12.73
C GLN A 690 -33.08 20.58 12.19
N HIS A 691 -33.03 21.46 11.18
CA HIS A 691 -34.21 22.12 10.58
C HIS A 691 -34.56 21.56 9.19
N GLU A 692 -33.80 20.56 8.70
CA GLU A 692 -33.97 19.98 7.37
C GLU A 692 -35.27 19.17 7.26
N ARG A 693 -36.07 19.46 6.22
CA ARG A 693 -37.37 18.83 6.00
C ARG A 693 -37.25 17.42 5.42
N SER A 694 -36.26 17.17 4.55
CA SER A 694 -36.03 15.87 3.92
C SER A 694 -35.59 14.81 4.93
N THR A 695 -36.43 13.79 5.13
CA THR A 695 -36.09 12.61 5.94
C THR A 695 -34.89 11.86 5.37
N HIS A 696 -34.79 11.77 4.03
CA HIS A 696 -33.68 11.15 3.34
C HIS A 696 -32.35 11.88 3.59
N LEU A 697 -32.34 13.22 3.53
CA LEU A 697 -31.11 13.99 3.75
C LEU A 697 -30.68 13.96 5.22
N ARG A 698 -31.63 14.02 6.17
CA ARG A 698 -31.34 13.82 7.60
C ARG A 698 -30.79 12.42 7.90
N HIS A 699 -31.31 11.37 7.24
CA HIS A 699 -30.80 10.01 7.41
C HIS A 699 -29.40 9.83 6.81
N PHE A 700 -29.15 10.44 5.65
CA PHE A 700 -27.81 10.48 5.03
C PHE A 700 -26.79 11.19 5.92
N TRP A 701 -27.15 12.34 6.50
CA TRP A 701 -26.31 13.05 7.49
C TRP A 701 -26.06 12.20 8.74
N TYR A 702 -27.11 11.61 9.32
CA TYR A 702 -27.01 10.74 10.50
C TYR A 702 -26.06 9.56 10.26
N THR A 703 -26.22 8.85 9.15
CA THR A 703 -25.36 7.71 8.79
C THR A 703 -23.92 8.12 8.49
N THR A 704 -23.72 9.27 7.81
CA THR A 704 -22.38 9.86 7.60
C THR A 704 -21.66 10.13 8.93
N LEU A 705 -22.31 10.87 9.85
CA LEU A 705 -21.72 11.18 11.16
C LEU A 705 -21.40 9.93 11.97
N HIS A 706 -22.34 8.97 12.04
CA HIS A 706 -22.13 7.73 12.77
C HIS A 706 -20.99 6.90 12.19
N SER A 707 -20.86 6.81 10.87
CA SER A 707 -19.76 6.09 10.24
C SER A 707 -18.41 6.76 10.50
N LEU A 708 -18.31 8.08 10.31
CA LEU A 708 -17.08 8.84 10.58
C LEU A 708 -16.65 8.82 12.05
N ALA A 709 -17.60 8.82 13.00
CA ALA A 709 -17.29 8.76 14.44
C ALA A 709 -16.65 7.42 14.88
N HIS A 710 -16.88 6.34 14.12
CA HIS A 710 -16.30 5.01 14.39
C HIS A 710 -15.10 4.66 13.49
N SER A 711 -14.76 5.53 12.52
CA SER A 711 -13.71 5.29 11.54
C SER A 711 -12.33 5.05 12.16
N GLN A 712 -11.62 4.07 11.63
CA GLN A 712 -10.23 3.75 11.95
C GLN A 712 -9.25 4.30 10.91
N HIS A 713 -9.74 4.89 9.81
CA HIS A 713 -8.90 5.39 8.73
C HIS A 713 -8.01 6.58 9.15
N PRO A 714 -6.68 6.56 8.93
CA PRO A 714 -5.74 7.58 9.40
C PRO A 714 -6.09 9.01 8.99
N CYS A 715 -6.48 9.23 7.73
CA CYS A 715 -6.87 10.57 7.25
C CYS A 715 -8.12 11.13 7.94
N TYR A 716 -8.98 10.30 8.53
CA TYR A 716 -10.21 10.75 9.20
C TYR A 716 -10.03 11.00 10.70
N THR A 717 -8.81 10.89 11.24
CA THR A 717 -8.53 11.08 12.68
C THR A 717 -9.10 12.39 13.23
N HIS A 718 -8.91 13.53 12.55
CA HIS A 718 -9.47 14.81 12.99
C HIS A 718 -11.00 14.84 12.90
N THR A 719 -11.56 14.52 11.73
CA THR A 719 -12.99 14.50 11.46
C THR A 719 -13.75 13.56 12.40
N ARG A 720 -13.15 12.43 12.77
CA ARG A 720 -13.70 11.46 13.72
C ARG A 720 -13.90 12.04 15.12
N GLU A 721 -12.90 12.74 15.67
CA GLU A 721 -13.03 13.30 17.02
C GLU A 721 -14.09 14.42 17.05
N VAL A 722 -14.24 15.18 15.97
CA VAL A 722 -15.36 16.13 15.82
C VAL A 722 -16.70 15.40 15.65
N ALA A 723 -16.76 14.37 14.82
CA ALA A 723 -17.97 13.58 14.58
C ALA A 723 -18.48 12.91 15.87
N LYS A 724 -17.60 12.37 16.73
CA LYS A 724 -17.97 11.83 18.06
C LYS A 724 -18.67 12.85 18.97
N GLN A 725 -18.33 14.14 18.85
CA GLN A 725 -19.00 15.22 19.59
C GLN A 725 -20.36 15.54 18.95
N LEU A 726 -20.42 15.64 17.61
CA LEU A 726 -21.64 16.00 16.88
C LEU A 726 -22.71 14.90 16.86
N VAL A 727 -22.31 13.62 16.89
CA VAL A 727 -23.23 12.46 16.91
C VAL A 727 -24.23 12.53 18.07
N GLN A 728 -23.85 13.11 19.20
CA GLN A 728 -24.75 13.26 20.37
C GLN A 728 -25.96 14.15 20.09
N PHE A 729 -25.87 15.03 19.09
CA PHE A 729 -26.93 15.94 18.66
C PHE A 729 -27.68 15.44 17.40
N ALA A 730 -27.26 14.32 16.82
CA ALA A 730 -27.83 13.74 15.62
C ALA A 730 -28.95 12.75 15.96
N VAL A 731 -30.21 13.21 15.94
CA VAL A 731 -31.37 12.33 16.18
C VAL A 731 -31.63 11.47 14.94
N GLN A 732 -31.69 10.15 15.12
CA GLN A 732 -32.07 9.22 14.05
C GLN A 732 -33.50 9.52 13.57
N PRO A 733 -33.72 9.82 12.28
CA PRO A 733 -35.07 9.99 11.75
C PRO A 733 -35.81 8.65 11.66
N GLU A 734 -37.14 8.67 11.79
CA GLU A 734 -37.97 7.53 11.43
C GLU A 734 -37.93 7.31 9.91
N VAL A 735 -37.57 6.10 9.48
CA VAL A 735 -37.20 5.80 8.08
C VAL A 735 -37.77 4.47 7.61
N GLY A 736 -38.03 4.38 6.30
CA GLY A 736 -38.40 3.14 5.62
C GLY A 736 -37.18 2.27 5.27
N TYR A 737 -37.43 1.01 4.88
CA TYR A 737 -36.40 0.02 4.55
C TYR A 737 -35.35 0.49 3.53
N TRP A 738 -35.71 1.42 2.64
CA TRP A 738 -34.91 1.85 1.50
C TRP A 738 -34.65 3.37 1.54
N THR A 739 -34.01 3.86 2.59
CA THR A 739 -33.77 5.31 2.79
C THR A 739 -32.31 5.68 2.49
N SER A 740 -32.09 6.84 1.86
CA SER A 740 -30.76 7.33 1.47
C SER A 740 -29.79 7.36 2.65
N GLY A 741 -28.57 6.87 2.47
CA GLY A 741 -27.59 6.67 3.54
C GLY A 741 -26.15 6.66 3.03
N ASN A 742 -25.22 6.92 3.95
CA ASN A 742 -23.78 6.88 3.71
C ASN A 742 -23.12 5.97 4.75
N TYR A 743 -22.50 4.89 4.30
CA TYR A 743 -21.98 3.83 5.16
C TYR A 743 -20.49 3.64 4.91
N VAL A 744 -19.66 4.19 5.79
CA VAL A 744 -18.22 3.91 5.82
C VAL A 744 -17.98 2.74 6.75
N LEU A 745 -17.35 1.69 6.22
CA LEU A 745 -16.84 0.55 6.97
C LEU A 745 -15.33 0.53 6.74
N ASP A 746 -14.55 0.54 7.82
CA ASP A 746 -13.09 0.43 7.73
C ASP A 746 -12.50 -0.46 8.82
N TYR A 747 -11.25 -0.86 8.57
CA TYR A 747 -10.42 -1.65 9.46
C TYR A 747 -8.99 -1.16 9.31
N ALA A 748 -8.29 -0.95 10.43
CA ALA A 748 -6.88 -0.61 10.44
C ALA A 748 -6.05 -1.52 11.35
N ASP A 749 -4.85 -1.82 10.87
CA ASP A 749 -3.76 -2.49 11.55
C ASP A 749 -2.56 -1.53 11.54
N PRO A 750 -2.40 -0.69 12.59
CA PRO A 750 -1.33 0.29 12.66
C PRO A 750 0.07 -0.34 12.70
N ASP A 751 0.20 -1.52 13.31
CA ASP A 751 1.48 -2.18 13.54
C ASP A 751 2.07 -2.71 12.21
N ASN A 752 1.22 -3.23 11.32
CA ASN A 752 1.59 -3.59 9.95
C ASN A 752 1.37 -2.45 8.94
N GLY A 753 1.02 -1.25 9.42
CA GLY A 753 0.75 -0.05 8.60
C GLY A 753 -0.23 -0.28 7.44
N PHE A 754 -1.26 -1.09 7.67
CA PHE A 754 -2.28 -1.49 6.69
C PHE A 754 -3.67 -1.00 7.13
N SER A 755 -4.51 -0.62 6.17
CA SER A 755 -5.95 -0.54 6.40
C SER A 755 -6.74 -0.82 5.13
N SER A 756 -8.03 -1.12 5.30
CA SER A 756 -9.00 -1.17 4.21
C SER A 756 -10.24 -0.37 4.57
N GLN A 757 -10.91 0.19 3.57
CA GLN A 757 -12.14 0.96 3.69
C GLN A 757 -13.08 0.61 2.54
N ALA A 758 -14.37 0.48 2.85
CA ALA A 758 -15.47 0.43 1.91
C ALA A 758 -16.48 1.53 2.28
N ASN A 759 -16.79 2.39 1.32
CA ASN A 759 -17.74 3.49 1.45
C ASN A 759 -18.93 3.24 0.50
N LEU A 760 -20.14 3.09 1.06
CA LEU A 760 -21.36 2.91 0.30
C LEU A 760 -22.28 4.13 0.47
N ILE A 761 -22.39 4.93 -0.58
CA ILE A 761 -23.43 5.95 -0.73
C ILE A 761 -24.62 5.34 -1.46
N MET A 762 -25.80 5.39 -0.84
CA MET A 762 -27.07 5.03 -1.44
C MET A 762 -28.00 6.23 -1.46
N VAL A 763 -28.58 6.57 -2.61
CA VAL A 763 -29.62 7.60 -2.73
C VAL A 763 -30.90 6.95 -3.24
N SER A 764 -31.99 7.14 -2.51
CA SER A 764 -33.33 6.69 -2.88
C SER A 764 -34.18 7.83 -3.41
N SER A 765 -35.02 7.55 -4.40
CA SER A 765 -36.01 8.49 -4.92
C SER A 765 -37.05 8.85 -3.85
N PRO A 766 -37.30 10.15 -3.57
CA PRO A 766 -38.39 10.57 -2.68
C PRO A 766 -39.79 10.19 -3.18
N ARG A 767 -39.94 9.85 -4.47
CA ARG A 767 -41.24 9.53 -5.10
C ARG A 767 -41.60 8.06 -4.95
N THR A 768 -40.64 7.17 -5.21
CA THR A 768 -40.85 5.70 -5.19
C THR A 768 -40.33 5.06 -3.91
N GLY A 769 -39.50 5.74 -3.13
CA GLY A 769 -38.80 5.16 -1.99
C GLY A 769 -37.85 4.03 -2.34
N LEU A 770 -37.52 3.83 -3.62
CA LEU A 770 -36.54 2.82 -4.08
C LEU A 770 -35.16 3.47 -4.23
N PRO A 771 -34.05 2.74 -4.01
CA PRO A 771 -32.71 3.20 -4.34
C PRO A 771 -32.59 3.46 -5.85
N THR A 772 -32.18 4.67 -6.24
CA THR A 772 -31.91 5.05 -7.63
C THR A 772 -30.43 5.23 -7.92
N VAL A 773 -29.60 5.49 -6.90
CA VAL A 773 -28.14 5.62 -7.03
C VAL A 773 -27.44 4.77 -5.99
N PHE A 774 -26.42 4.04 -6.43
CA PHE A 774 -25.42 3.39 -5.59
C PHE A 774 -24.04 3.87 -6.03
N ASN A 775 -23.22 4.33 -5.09
CA ASN A 775 -21.79 4.54 -5.29
C ASN A 775 -21.04 3.75 -4.20
N LEU A 776 -20.31 2.72 -4.63
CA LEU A 776 -19.50 1.87 -3.77
C LEU A 776 -18.03 2.13 -4.09
N ASP A 777 -17.33 2.79 -3.17
CA ASP A 777 -15.88 2.96 -3.23
C ASP A 777 -15.22 1.96 -2.28
N ILE A 778 -14.20 1.25 -2.74
CA ILE A 778 -13.37 0.35 -1.95
C ILE A 778 -11.92 0.77 -2.15
N GLY A 779 -11.13 0.78 -1.08
CA GLY A 779 -9.70 1.06 -1.14
C GLY A 779 -8.96 0.40 0.02
N SER A 780 -7.70 0.06 -0.21
CA SER A 780 -6.78 -0.33 0.86
C SER A 780 -5.58 0.60 0.87
N HIS A 781 -4.91 0.73 2.00
CA HIS A 781 -3.60 1.36 2.05
C HIS A 781 -2.58 0.47 2.75
N THR A 782 -1.33 0.61 2.36
CA THR A 782 -0.18 -0.01 3.03
C THR A 782 1.02 0.92 2.91
N MET A 783 1.80 1.08 3.99
CA MET A 783 3.10 1.77 3.97
C MET A 783 3.09 3.19 3.35
N GLY A 784 1.95 3.90 3.44
CA GLY A 784 1.75 5.24 2.88
C GLY A 784 1.19 5.30 1.45
N TYR A 785 0.85 4.17 0.81
CA TYR A 785 0.30 4.09 -0.54
C TYR A 785 -1.13 3.54 -0.56
N ILE A 786 -1.97 4.04 -1.47
CA ILE A 786 -3.37 3.59 -1.67
C ILE A 786 -3.40 2.60 -2.83
N TYR A 787 -3.81 1.36 -2.57
CA TYR A 787 -3.86 0.27 -3.55
C TYR A 787 -5.21 -0.46 -3.51
N ASN A 788 -5.47 -1.31 -4.51
CA ASN A 788 -6.78 -1.96 -4.72
C ASN A 788 -7.97 -0.98 -4.69
N GLN A 789 -7.76 0.27 -5.11
CA GLN A 789 -8.80 1.28 -5.14
C GLN A 789 -9.73 1.04 -6.34
N PHE A 790 -10.98 0.74 -6.05
CA PHE A 790 -12.01 0.36 -7.01
C PHE A 790 -13.32 1.06 -6.64
N SER A 791 -13.99 1.67 -7.61
CA SER A 791 -15.29 2.31 -7.38
C SER A 791 -16.29 1.93 -8.45
N VAL A 792 -17.54 1.69 -8.04
CA VAL A 792 -18.66 1.38 -8.93
C VAL A 792 -19.82 2.30 -8.59
N PHE A 793 -20.16 3.14 -9.56
CA PHE A 793 -21.35 3.98 -9.53
C PHE A 793 -22.41 3.40 -10.48
N ILE A 794 -23.63 3.26 -9.98
CA ILE A 794 -24.78 2.73 -10.70
C ILE A 794 -25.97 3.67 -10.49
N ARG A 795 -26.59 4.13 -11.59
CA ARG A 795 -27.90 4.81 -11.59
C ARG A 795 -28.96 3.91 -12.20
N LEU A 796 -30.13 3.85 -11.58
CA LEU A 796 -31.26 2.99 -11.95
C LEU A 796 -32.58 3.76 -11.88
N GLU A 797 -33.10 4.21 -13.03
CA GLU A 797 -34.42 4.84 -13.16
C GLU A 797 -35.30 4.11 -14.20
N GLY A 798 -36.62 4.18 -14.05
CA GLY A 798 -37.62 3.57 -14.96
C GLY A 798 -37.70 2.03 -14.98
N LEU A 799 -36.72 1.32 -14.42
CA LEU A 799 -36.60 -0.15 -14.53
C LEU A 799 -37.78 -0.97 -14.01
N GLY A 800 -38.61 -0.43 -13.11
CA GLY A 800 -39.72 -1.18 -12.50
C GLY A 800 -40.71 -1.76 -13.51
N GLU A 801 -40.98 -1.03 -14.60
CA GLU A 801 -41.93 -1.46 -15.64
C GLU A 801 -41.30 -2.46 -16.62
N VAL A 802 -40.05 -2.27 -17.07
CA VAL A 802 -39.35 -3.24 -17.95
C VAL A 802 -39.09 -4.55 -17.23
N ILE A 803 -38.65 -4.52 -15.96
CA ILE A 803 -38.48 -5.72 -15.15
C ILE A 803 -39.83 -6.44 -15.03
N ARG A 804 -40.93 -5.73 -14.75
CA ARG A 804 -42.28 -6.31 -14.74
C ARG A 804 -42.65 -6.95 -16.08
N GLN A 805 -42.42 -6.29 -17.20
CA GLN A 805 -42.75 -6.81 -18.54
C GLN A 805 -41.93 -8.06 -18.90
N GLN A 806 -40.62 -8.05 -18.66
CA GLN A 806 -39.75 -9.22 -18.92
C GLN A 806 -40.13 -10.41 -18.02
N LEU A 807 -40.44 -10.16 -16.75
CA LEU A 807 -40.92 -11.19 -15.82
C LEU A 807 -42.30 -11.77 -16.20
N MET A 808 -43.17 -10.98 -16.85
CA MET A 808 -44.44 -11.47 -17.42
C MET A 808 -44.25 -12.28 -18.72
N GLN A 809 -43.13 -12.08 -19.43
CA GLN A 809 -42.78 -12.83 -20.65
C GLN A 809 -41.95 -14.11 -20.37
N ALA A 810 -41.31 -14.19 -19.20
CA ALA A 810 -40.52 -15.34 -18.76
C ALA A 810 -41.39 -16.60 -18.56
N ARG A 811 -41.42 -17.48 -19.57
CA ARG A 811 -42.23 -18.72 -19.62
C ARG A 811 -41.91 -19.78 -18.53
N SER A 812 -40.95 -19.53 -17.65
CA SER A 812 -40.39 -20.50 -16.70
C SER A 812 -40.74 -20.26 -15.23
N PHE A 813 -41.44 -19.16 -14.89
CA PHE A 813 -41.87 -18.87 -13.51
C PHE A 813 -43.38 -18.65 -13.42
N SER A 814 -43.98 -19.13 -12.33
CA SER A 814 -45.39 -18.88 -12.03
C SER A 814 -45.58 -17.40 -11.68
N VAL A 815 -46.11 -16.64 -12.64
CA VAL A 815 -46.33 -15.18 -12.56
C VAL A 815 -47.07 -14.77 -11.28
N THR A 816 -48.01 -15.58 -10.79
CA THR A 816 -48.75 -15.34 -9.54
C THR A 816 -47.91 -15.45 -8.27
N GLN A 817 -46.90 -16.33 -8.22
CA GLN A 817 -45.95 -16.40 -7.09
C GLN A 817 -45.04 -15.18 -7.06
N LEU A 818 -44.65 -14.67 -8.23
CA LEU A 818 -43.77 -13.51 -8.33
C LEU A 818 -44.49 -12.20 -8.00
N VAL A 819 -45.73 -12.02 -8.49
CA VAL A 819 -46.59 -10.89 -8.11
C VAL A 819 -46.83 -10.86 -6.60
N THR A 820 -47.06 -12.02 -5.96
CA THR A 820 -47.20 -12.08 -4.50
C THR A 820 -45.89 -11.82 -3.74
N LEU A 821 -44.72 -12.13 -4.32
CA LEU A 821 -43.41 -11.81 -3.74
C LEU A 821 -43.07 -10.30 -3.87
N LEU A 822 -43.37 -9.68 -5.01
CA LEU A 822 -43.27 -8.23 -5.22
C LEU A 822 -44.22 -7.44 -4.31
N GLN A 823 -45.44 -7.95 -4.09
CA GLN A 823 -46.38 -7.41 -3.10
C GLN A 823 -45.87 -7.57 -1.65
N GLN A 824 -45.19 -8.67 -1.33
CA GLN A 824 -44.54 -8.85 -0.02
C GLN A 824 -43.36 -7.88 0.20
N LEU A 825 -42.64 -7.51 -0.86
CA LEU A 825 -41.55 -6.53 -0.83
C LEU A 825 -42.03 -5.07 -0.77
N LYS A 826 -43.35 -4.80 -0.81
CA LYS A 826 -43.96 -3.46 -0.77
C LYS A 826 -43.45 -2.49 -1.84
N VAL A 827 -43.01 -2.99 -3.01
CA VAL A 827 -42.56 -2.14 -4.12
C VAL A 827 -43.74 -1.34 -4.67
N PRO A 828 -43.71 0.02 -4.68
CA PRO A 828 -44.83 0.80 -5.17
C PRO A 828 -44.93 0.74 -6.71
N THR A 829 -46.11 0.37 -7.20
CA THR A 829 -46.37 0.03 -8.61
C THR A 829 -46.88 1.19 -9.47
N LYS A 830 -46.57 2.45 -9.11
CA LYS A 830 -47.11 3.64 -9.79
C LYS A 830 -46.09 4.77 -9.93
N LEU A 831 -45.29 4.71 -11.01
CA LEU A 831 -45.17 5.73 -12.06
C LEU A 831 -44.25 5.13 -13.14
N SER A 832 -44.57 5.30 -14.42
CA SER A 832 -43.68 4.86 -15.51
C SER A 832 -42.71 5.99 -15.85
N GLU A 833 -41.54 5.98 -15.24
CA GLU A 833 -40.41 6.84 -15.63
C GLU A 833 -39.66 6.18 -16.81
N PRO A 834 -39.08 6.96 -17.75
CA PRO A 834 -38.30 6.38 -18.85
C PRO A 834 -37.08 5.64 -18.30
N VAL A 835 -36.72 4.53 -18.95
CA VAL A 835 -35.60 3.70 -18.48
C VAL A 835 -34.29 4.42 -18.72
N HIS A 836 -33.55 4.67 -17.64
CA HIS A 836 -32.26 5.35 -17.66
C HIS A 836 -31.31 4.65 -16.70
N VAL A 837 -30.34 3.94 -17.26
CA VAL A 837 -29.32 3.19 -16.52
C VAL A 837 -27.94 3.74 -16.85
N GLU A 838 -27.18 4.05 -15.81
CA GLU A 838 -25.79 4.48 -15.90
C GLU A 838 -24.91 3.52 -15.12
N LEU A 839 -23.78 3.13 -15.69
CA LEU A 839 -22.71 2.42 -15.01
C LEU A 839 -21.40 3.16 -15.26
N LEU A 840 -20.70 3.47 -14.16
CA LEU A 840 -19.34 3.97 -14.16
C LEU A 840 -18.50 3.05 -13.29
N VAL A 841 -17.36 2.60 -13.81
CA VAL A 841 -16.36 1.84 -13.04
C VAL A 841 -15.06 2.63 -13.02
N LYS A 842 -14.53 2.86 -11.83
CA LYS A 842 -13.24 3.54 -11.62
C LYS A 842 -12.22 2.60 -11.01
N VAL A 843 -10.96 2.79 -11.40
CA VAL A 843 -9.78 2.13 -10.84
C VAL A 843 -8.78 3.22 -10.50
N GLN A 844 -8.23 3.22 -9.27
CA GLN A 844 -7.34 4.28 -8.77
C GLN A 844 -7.89 5.71 -9.00
N SER A 845 -9.14 5.94 -8.60
CA SER A 845 -9.91 7.18 -8.83
C SER A 845 -10.28 7.51 -10.30
N LYS A 846 -9.65 6.89 -11.30
CA LYS A 846 -9.88 7.17 -12.74
C LYS A 846 -11.01 6.32 -13.33
N VAL A 847 -11.89 6.92 -14.11
CA VAL A 847 -12.96 6.22 -14.85
C VAL A 847 -12.35 5.37 -15.95
N MET A 848 -12.67 4.07 -15.95
CA MET A 848 -12.18 3.06 -16.89
C MET A 848 -13.27 2.43 -17.76
N LEU A 849 -14.52 2.46 -17.29
CA LEU A 849 -15.68 1.99 -18.05
C LEU A 849 -16.84 2.96 -17.84
N VAL A 850 -17.45 3.34 -18.95
CA VAL A 850 -18.68 4.13 -19.02
C VAL A 850 -19.69 3.31 -19.81
N HIS A 851 -20.89 3.11 -19.28
CA HIS A 851 -21.99 2.52 -20.03
C HIS A 851 -23.31 3.20 -19.71
N TYR A 852 -24.04 3.58 -20.76
CA TYR A 852 -25.39 4.10 -20.70
C TYR A 852 -26.35 3.11 -21.37
N ALA A 853 -27.47 2.83 -20.72
CA ALA A 853 -28.51 2.00 -21.30
C ALA A 853 -29.92 2.59 -21.11
N ASN A 854 -30.69 2.54 -22.19
CA ASN A 854 -32.08 2.96 -22.27
C ASN A 854 -32.98 1.73 -22.53
N GLU A 855 -34.27 1.96 -22.71
CA GLU A 855 -35.22 0.86 -22.95
C GLU A 855 -34.89 0.02 -24.20
N SER A 856 -34.37 0.61 -25.28
CA SER A 856 -34.06 -0.14 -26.51
C SER A 856 -32.78 -0.97 -26.35
N THR A 857 -31.74 -0.43 -25.73
CA THR A 857 -30.46 -1.14 -25.52
C THR A 857 -30.58 -2.23 -24.46
N LEU A 858 -31.34 -2.02 -23.37
CA LEU A 858 -31.65 -3.07 -22.40
C LEU A 858 -32.48 -4.20 -23.01
N ASN A 859 -33.51 -3.89 -23.80
CA ASN A 859 -34.29 -4.92 -24.50
C ASN A 859 -33.45 -5.66 -25.56
N ALA A 860 -32.46 -5.01 -26.17
CA ALA A 860 -31.47 -5.68 -27.03
C ALA A 860 -30.55 -6.61 -26.22
N LEU A 861 -30.02 -6.16 -25.08
CA LEU A 861 -29.22 -6.97 -24.16
C LEU A 861 -29.96 -8.23 -23.70
N PHE A 862 -31.23 -8.11 -23.28
CA PHE A 862 -32.06 -9.26 -22.89
C PHE A 862 -32.31 -10.21 -24.08
N LYS A 863 -32.49 -9.71 -25.30
CA LYS A 863 -32.56 -10.56 -26.51
C LYS A 863 -31.24 -11.31 -26.75
N VAL A 864 -30.09 -10.65 -26.61
CA VAL A 864 -28.78 -11.29 -26.76
C VAL A 864 -28.54 -12.35 -25.68
N LEU A 865 -28.85 -12.07 -24.41
CA LEU A 865 -28.78 -13.04 -23.31
C LEU A 865 -29.63 -14.30 -23.58
N ASN A 866 -30.83 -14.13 -24.14
CA ASN A 866 -31.66 -15.24 -24.59
C ASN A 866 -31.06 -15.98 -25.81
N SER A 867 -30.35 -15.29 -26.70
CA SER A 867 -29.65 -15.88 -27.85
C SER A 867 -28.35 -16.62 -27.52
N VAL A 868 -27.67 -16.29 -26.41
CA VAL A 868 -26.48 -17.04 -25.95
C VAL A 868 -26.81 -18.51 -25.66
N GLN A 869 -28.06 -18.82 -25.32
CA GLN A 869 -28.54 -20.21 -25.18
C GLN A 869 -28.46 -21.03 -26.47
N LEU A 870 -28.48 -20.39 -27.66
CA LEU A 870 -28.31 -21.06 -28.95
C LEU A 870 -26.84 -21.33 -29.31
N LEU A 871 -25.92 -20.45 -28.89
CA LEU A 871 -24.48 -20.59 -29.14
C LEU A 871 -23.84 -21.74 -28.34
N ALA A 872 -24.44 -22.11 -27.20
CA ALA A 872 -23.99 -23.25 -26.40
C ALA A 872 -23.96 -24.58 -27.19
N ASN A 873 -24.79 -24.72 -28.23
CA ASN A 873 -24.95 -25.95 -29.01
C ASN A 873 -23.70 -26.38 -29.81
N GLY A 874 -22.74 -25.48 -30.03
CA GLY A 874 -21.54 -25.76 -30.84
C GLY A 874 -20.36 -26.39 -30.08
N GLY A 875 -20.41 -26.38 -28.75
CA GLY A 875 -19.24 -26.62 -27.91
C GLY A 875 -18.31 -25.39 -27.87
N ILE A 876 -17.89 -24.96 -26.68
CA ILE A 876 -17.08 -23.75 -26.50
C ILE A 876 -15.83 -24.10 -25.69
N HIS A 877 -14.67 -23.75 -26.24
CA HIS A 877 -13.37 -23.81 -25.57
C HIS A 877 -12.95 -22.38 -25.20
N LEU A 878 -12.72 -22.14 -23.91
CA LEU A 878 -12.21 -20.89 -23.37
C LEU A 878 -10.79 -21.12 -22.83
N ASN A 879 -9.85 -20.33 -23.31
CA ASN A 879 -8.50 -20.23 -22.78
C ASN A 879 -8.22 -18.76 -22.45
N ALA A 880 -8.11 -18.42 -21.17
CA ALA A 880 -7.89 -17.05 -20.72
C ALA A 880 -6.83 -17.00 -19.62
N GLN A 881 -5.87 -16.09 -19.77
CA GLN A 881 -4.88 -15.73 -18.77
C GLN A 881 -5.09 -14.26 -18.43
N LYS A 882 -4.93 -13.90 -17.15
CA LYS A 882 -4.92 -12.52 -16.69
C LYS A 882 -3.76 -12.33 -15.73
N ILE A 883 -2.83 -11.44 -16.09
CA ILE A 883 -1.83 -10.92 -15.18
C ILE A 883 -2.35 -9.60 -14.60
N PHE A 884 -2.13 -9.40 -13.31
CA PHE A 884 -2.47 -8.20 -12.60
C PHE A 884 -1.34 -7.85 -11.63
N VAL A 885 -0.88 -6.59 -11.64
CA VAL A 885 0.15 -6.06 -10.74
C VAL A 885 -0.45 -4.81 -10.07
N PRO A 886 -1.39 -4.97 -9.12
CA PRO A 886 -2.19 -3.87 -8.58
C PRO A 886 -1.41 -2.93 -7.64
N PHE A 887 -0.15 -3.26 -7.34
CA PHE A 887 0.72 -2.51 -6.45
C PHE A 887 2.18 -2.76 -6.85
N GLN A 888 2.89 -1.70 -7.23
CA GLN A 888 4.32 -1.70 -7.49
C GLN A 888 4.89 -0.34 -7.11
N VAL A 889 5.86 -0.34 -6.20
CA VAL A 889 6.60 0.83 -5.74
C VAL A 889 8.10 0.50 -5.84
N LYS A 890 8.86 1.39 -6.46
CA LYS A 890 10.32 1.38 -6.46
C LYS A 890 10.80 2.75 -6.02
N GLU A 891 11.63 2.78 -4.98
CA GLU A 891 12.27 4.01 -4.52
C GLU A 891 13.77 3.75 -4.34
N MET A 892 14.58 4.51 -5.06
CA MET A 892 16.03 4.41 -5.01
C MET A 892 16.64 5.68 -4.40
N GLN A 893 17.57 5.50 -3.46
CA GLN A 893 18.26 6.57 -2.74
C GLN A 893 19.77 6.31 -2.68
N VAL A 894 20.56 7.36 -2.46
CA VAL A 894 22.01 7.28 -2.22
C VAL A 894 22.36 6.86 -0.78
N THR A 895 23.49 6.18 -0.61
CA THR A 895 24.10 5.82 0.69
C THR A 895 25.37 6.62 0.97
N ASP A 896 25.90 6.60 2.21
CA ASP A 896 27.14 7.33 2.55
C ASP A 896 28.35 6.89 1.70
N LEU A 897 28.33 5.65 1.20
CA LEU A 897 29.33 5.10 0.28
C LEU A 897 29.21 5.57 -1.18
N GLY A 898 28.24 6.42 -1.51
CA GLY A 898 28.00 6.85 -2.90
C GLY A 898 27.50 5.72 -3.79
N THR A 899 26.73 4.78 -3.24
CA THR A 899 26.12 3.66 -3.99
C THR A 899 24.61 3.61 -3.77
N ASN A 900 23.89 2.95 -4.69
CA ASN A 900 22.43 3.00 -4.79
C ASN A 900 21.75 1.96 -3.88
N ALA A 901 20.90 2.43 -2.97
CA ALA A 901 19.95 1.63 -2.21
C ALA A 901 18.58 1.62 -2.89
N LEU A 902 18.02 0.43 -3.14
CA LEU A 902 16.70 0.21 -3.76
C LEU A 902 15.73 -0.43 -2.75
N LEU A 903 14.67 0.29 -2.43
CA LEU A 903 13.41 -0.27 -1.93
C LEU A 903 12.55 -0.70 -3.13
N GLN A 904 12.12 -1.96 -3.12
CA GLN A 904 11.12 -2.47 -4.06
C GLN A 904 10.00 -3.14 -3.27
N MET A 905 8.77 -2.75 -3.56
CA MET A 905 7.55 -3.40 -3.08
C MET A 905 6.66 -3.72 -4.27
N SER A 906 6.16 -4.95 -4.35
CA SER A 906 5.25 -5.33 -5.43
C SER A 906 4.29 -6.43 -5.00
N ALA A 907 3.02 -6.28 -5.38
CA ALA A 907 2.03 -7.35 -5.34
C ALA A 907 1.55 -7.63 -6.76
N GLY A 908 1.46 -8.90 -7.12
CA GLY A 908 0.99 -9.31 -8.43
C GLY A 908 0.42 -10.72 -8.44
N GLY A 909 -0.10 -11.14 -9.58
CA GLY A 909 -0.59 -12.49 -9.74
C GLY A 909 -0.96 -12.82 -11.17
N LEU A 910 -1.17 -14.12 -11.39
CA LEU A 910 -1.56 -14.71 -12.65
C LEU A 910 -2.77 -15.60 -12.39
N VAL A 911 -3.90 -15.29 -13.03
CA VAL A 911 -5.08 -16.17 -13.07
C VAL A 911 -5.14 -16.83 -14.45
N SER A 912 -5.28 -18.15 -14.51
CA SER A 912 -5.60 -18.87 -15.73
C SER A 912 -6.92 -19.62 -15.57
N VAL A 913 -7.87 -19.31 -16.46
CA VAL A 913 -9.15 -19.97 -16.60
C VAL A 913 -9.15 -20.78 -17.90
N ARG A 914 -9.46 -22.07 -17.79
CA ARG A 914 -9.68 -22.97 -18.93
C ARG A 914 -11.06 -23.58 -18.77
N ALA A 915 -11.91 -23.46 -19.77
CA ALA A 915 -13.27 -24.01 -19.70
C ALA A 915 -13.68 -24.68 -21.00
N ASN A 916 -14.21 -25.89 -20.89
CA ASN A 916 -14.75 -26.67 -22.00
C ASN A 916 -16.23 -26.92 -21.76
N PHE A 917 -17.09 -26.25 -22.53
CA PHE A 917 -18.54 -26.39 -22.49
C PHE A 917 -18.99 -27.35 -23.59
N SER A 918 -19.81 -28.35 -23.26
CA SER A 918 -20.46 -29.24 -24.21
C SER A 918 -21.95 -29.44 -23.86
N THR A 919 -22.77 -29.54 -24.90
CA THR A 919 -24.23 -29.64 -24.81
C THR A 919 -24.73 -30.91 -25.49
N SER A 920 -24.98 -31.96 -24.71
CA SER A 920 -25.80 -33.10 -25.15
C SER A 920 -26.17 -34.00 -23.98
N PRO A 921 -27.41 -34.50 -23.91
CA PRO A 921 -28.59 -33.79 -23.42
C PRO A 921 -28.46 -33.15 -22.00
N MET A 922 -27.30 -33.25 -21.34
CA MET A 922 -26.92 -32.45 -20.17
C MET A 922 -25.94 -31.35 -20.61
N LEU A 923 -25.94 -30.22 -19.90
CA LEU A 923 -24.86 -29.24 -20.03
C LEU A 923 -23.69 -29.75 -19.20
N SER A 924 -22.60 -30.14 -19.85
CA SER A 924 -21.35 -30.52 -19.18
C SER A 924 -20.32 -29.42 -19.39
N SER A 925 -19.80 -28.88 -18.30
CA SER A 925 -18.75 -27.87 -18.31
C SER A 925 -17.59 -28.35 -17.44
N GLY A 926 -16.43 -28.60 -18.06
CA GLY A 926 -15.18 -28.71 -17.32
C GLY A 926 -14.65 -27.29 -17.09
N LEU A 927 -14.46 -26.90 -15.82
CA LEU A 927 -13.83 -25.65 -15.45
C LEU A 927 -12.54 -25.93 -14.68
N GLU A 928 -11.49 -25.24 -15.08
CA GLU A 928 -10.16 -25.33 -14.51
C GLU A 928 -9.69 -23.91 -14.22
N LEU A 929 -9.45 -23.62 -12.94
CA LEU A 929 -9.02 -22.33 -12.44
C LEU A 929 -7.73 -22.54 -11.65
N ARG A 930 -6.65 -21.94 -12.16
CA ARG A 930 -5.39 -21.77 -11.46
C ARG A 930 -5.21 -20.29 -11.14
N SER A 931 -4.70 -19.98 -9.96
CA SER A 931 -4.18 -18.64 -9.67
C SER A 931 -2.95 -18.68 -8.79
N SER A 932 -1.92 -17.93 -9.15
CA SER A 932 -0.84 -17.53 -8.24
C SER A 932 -1.01 -16.06 -7.86
N LEU A 933 -0.73 -15.74 -6.61
CA LEU A 933 -0.64 -14.39 -6.07
C LEU A 933 0.67 -14.29 -5.29
N SER A 934 1.51 -13.34 -5.67
CA SER A 934 2.80 -13.04 -5.05
C SER A 934 2.77 -11.64 -4.43
N TYR A 935 3.40 -11.51 -3.27
CA TYR A 935 3.73 -10.24 -2.63
C TYR A 935 5.21 -10.25 -2.27
N GLN A 936 5.93 -9.20 -2.65
CA GLN A 936 7.35 -9.04 -2.44
C GLN A 936 7.63 -7.67 -1.84
N MET A 937 8.53 -7.64 -0.87
CA MET A 937 9.07 -6.42 -0.29
C MET A 937 10.55 -6.64 0.00
N SER A 938 11.41 -5.87 -0.65
CA SER A 938 12.86 -5.98 -0.52
C SER A 938 13.51 -4.63 -0.31
N LEU A 939 14.46 -4.58 0.62
CA LEU A 939 15.41 -3.48 0.77
C LEU A 939 16.78 -4.02 0.39
N SER A 940 17.39 -3.41 -0.62
CA SER A 940 18.59 -3.92 -1.27
C SER A 940 19.53 -2.80 -1.69
N GLN A 941 20.76 -3.16 -2.01
CA GLN A 941 21.80 -2.22 -2.41
C GLN A 941 22.67 -2.84 -3.49
N TYR A 942 23.09 -2.01 -4.42
CA TYR A 942 23.98 -2.39 -5.50
C TYR A 942 25.46 -2.28 -5.05
N ASP A 943 26.20 -3.37 -5.20
CA ASP A 943 27.66 -3.43 -5.21
C ASP A 943 28.11 -3.31 -6.68
N PRO A 944 28.61 -2.14 -7.13
CA PRO A 944 29.14 -2.00 -8.48
C PRO A 944 30.49 -2.71 -8.64
N VAL A 945 31.30 -2.83 -7.58
CA VAL A 945 32.67 -3.38 -7.67
C VAL A 945 32.65 -4.86 -8.08
N LEU A 946 31.71 -5.64 -7.55
CA LEU A 946 31.48 -7.03 -7.99
C LEU A 946 30.31 -7.16 -8.99
N ASN A 947 29.59 -6.08 -9.31
CA ASN A 947 28.33 -6.08 -10.06
C ASN A 947 27.36 -7.14 -9.49
N MET A 948 26.87 -6.89 -8.28
CA MET A 948 25.94 -7.74 -7.53
C MET A 948 24.98 -6.89 -6.68
N TRP A 949 23.84 -7.48 -6.31
CA TRP A 949 22.86 -6.88 -5.41
C TRP A 949 22.88 -7.60 -4.07
N HIS A 950 23.13 -6.87 -2.99
CA HIS A 950 23.04 -7.33 -1.61
C HIS A 950 21.72 -6.86 -1.00
N GLY A 951 20.95 -7.74 -0.34
CA GLY A 951 19.66 -7.30 0.17
C GLY A 951 18.97 -8.25 1.15
N VAL A 952 17.87 -7.75 1.71
CA VAL A 952 16.86 -8.52 2.44
C VAL A 952 15.54 -8.47 1.68
N GLN A 953 14.87 -9.59 1.55
CA GLN A 953 13.58 -9.72 0.87
C GLN A 953 12.63 -10.57 1.69
N GLN A 954 11.40 -10.08 1.82
CA GLN A 954 10.24 -10.85 2.23
C GLN A 954 9.39 -11.15 1.00
N SER A 955 8.99 -12.41 0.85
CA SER A 955 8.02 -12.85 -0.15
C SER A 955 6.90 -13.65 0.50
N LEU A 956 5.68 -13.48 -0.01
CA LEU A 956 4.48 -14.19 0.38
C LEU A 956 3.75 -14.64 -0.89
N ASP A 957 3.65 -15.95 -1.04
CA ASP A 957 3.16 -16.56 -2.27
C ASP A 957 2.03 -17.52 -1.97
N MET A 958 1.00 -17.48 -2.81
CA MET A 958 -0.27 -18.16 -2.64
C MET A 958 -0.72 -18.77 -3.98
N HIS A 959 -0.70 -20.10 -4.06
CA HIS A 959 -1.08 -20.86 -5.25
C HIS A 959 -2.37 -21.62 -5.00
N VAL A 960 -3.36 -21.38 -5.85
CA VAL A 960 -4.67 -22.03 -5.84
C VAL A 960 -4.80 -22.88 -7.11
N ASN A 961 -5.13 -24.15 -6.95
CA ASN A 961 -5.48 -25.03 -8.06
C ASN A 961 -6.87 -25.63 -7.81
N THR A 962 -7.79 -25.44 -8.76
CA THR A 962 -9.15 -26.00 -8.70
C THR A 962 -9.57 -26.50 -10.08
N ALA A 963 -10.08 -27.73 -10.13
CA ALA A 963 -10.58 -28.34 -11.36
C ALA A 963 -11.84 -29.16 -11.05
N PHE A 964 -12.96 -28.79 -11.68
CA PHE A 964 -14.22 -29.51 -11.49
C PHE A 964 -15.03 -29.59 -12.79
N ASN A 965 -15.70 -30.71 -12.96
CA ASN A 965 -16.72 -30.91 -13.97
C ASN A 965 -18.08 -30.59 -13.35
N LEU A 966 -18.68 -29.48 -13.77
CA LEU A 966 -20.06 -29.13 -13.45
C LEU A 966 -20.96 -29.72 -14.54
N GLN A 967 -21.80 -30.68 -14.16
CA GLN A 967 -22.89 -31.18 -14.99
C GLN A 967 -24.21 -30.59 -14.50
N THR A 968 -24.91 -29.85 -15.36
CA THR A 968 -26.25 -29.34 -15.06
C THR A 968 -27.29 -30.09 -15.89
N SER A 969 -28.39 -30.44 -15.25
CA SER A 969 -29.56 -31.03 -15.90
C SER A 969 -30.82 -30.32 -15.40
N PHE A 970 -31.64 -29.88 -16.35
CA PHE A 970 -32.89 -29.18 -16.10
C PHE A 970 -34.06 -30.07 -16.53
N SER A 971 -34.98 -30.35 -15.61
CA SER A 971 -36.22 -31.04 -15.91
C SER A 971 -37.39 -30.07 -15.74
N ALA A 972 -37.83 -29.48 -16.85
CA ALA A 972 -38.96 -28.56 -16.89
C ALA A 972 -40.25 -29.20 -16.34
N THR A 973 -40.44 -30.51 -16.54
CA THR A 973 -41.63 -31.25 -16.09
C THR A 973 -41.66 -31.53 -14.59
N HIS A 974 -40.53 -31.40 -13.89
CA HIS A 974 -40.41 -31.68 -12.45
C HIS A 974 -39.98 -30.45 -11.65
N GLU A 975 -39.84 -29.28 -12.28
CA GLU A 975 -39.30 -28.04 -11.69
C GLU A 975 -37.96 -28.25 -10.94
N ARG A 976 -37.12 -29.17 -11.45
CA ARG A 976 -35.86 -29.57 -10.82
C ARG A 976 -34.66 -29.21 -11.67
N VAL A 977 -33.82 -28.35 -11.12
CA VAL A 977 -32.40 -28.21 -11.50
C VAL A 977 -31.61 -29.23 -10.68
N ARG A 978 -30.82 -30.08 -11.33
CA ARG A 978 -29.78 -30.88 -10.66
C ARG A 978 -28.42 -30.39 -11.14
N LEU A 979 -27.67 -29.81 -10.21
CA LEU A 979 -26.26 -29.47 -10.34
C LEU A 979 -25.45 -30.62 -9.74
N THR A 980 -24.58 -31.24 -10.53
CA THR A 980 -23.65 -32.27 -10.10
C THR A 980 -22.24 -31.73 -10.29
N ILE A 981 -21.55 -31.41 -9.19
CA ILE A 981 -20.14 -30.99 -9.22
C ILE A 981 -19.31 -32.24 -8.96
N GLN A 982 -18.42 -32.58 -9.90
CA GLN A 982 -17.50 -33.71 -9.78
C GLN A 982 -16.06 -33.19 -9.85
N HIS A 983 -15.26 -33.49 -8.83
CA HIS A 983 -13.82 -33.26 -8.86
C HIS A 983 -13.17 -34.14 -9.93
N THR A 984 -12.26 -33.57 -10.72
CA THR A 984 -11.56 -34.31 -11.80
C THR A 984 -10.47 -35.21 -11.19
N PRO A 985 -10.57 -36.55 -11.19
CA PRO A 985 -9.77 -37.42 -10.30
C PRO A 985 -8.25 -37.42 -10.53
N ALA A 986 -7.77 -36.88 -11.65
CA ALA A 986 -6.36 -36.82 -12.02
C ALA A 986 -5.69 -35.45 -11.73
N LYS A 987 -6.41 -34.50 -11.13
CA LYS A 987 -5.94 -33.13 -10.86
C LYS A 987 -5.97 -32.87 -9.36
N GLU A 988 -4.95 -32.24 -8.80
CA GLU A 988 -4.95 -31.90 -7.39
C GLU A 988 -5.72 -30.59 -7.17
N MET A 989 -6.69 -30.62 -6.25
CA MET A 989 -7.38 -29.41 -5.79
C MET A 989 -6.85 -28.99 -4.42
N GLY A 990 -6.49 -27.71 -4.29
CA GLY A 990 -6.08 -27.16 -3.01
C GLY A 990 -5.46 -25.77 -3.09
N LEU A 991 -4.88 -25.38 -1.96
CA LEU A 991 -4.29 -24.08 -1.70
C LEU A 991 -2.94 -24.32 -1.00
N VAL A 992 -1.87 -23.78 -1.56
CA VAL A 992 -0.57 -23.64 -0.89
C VAL A 992 -0.34 -22.15 -0.63
N ARG A 993 0.10 -21.82 0.57
CA ARG A 993 0.53 -20.47 0.95
C ARG A 993 1.82 -20.57 1.75
N HIS A 994 2.84 -19.81 1.37
CA HIS A 994 4.13 -19.78 2.06
C HIS A 994 4.64 -18.35 2.16
N MET A 995 5.27 -18.00 3.28
CA MET A 995 5.94 -16.71 3.47
C MET A 995 7.39 -16.99 3.86
N ARG A 996 8.33 -16.34 3.18
CA ARG A 996 9.76 -16.50 3.37
C ARG A 996 10.39 -15.12 3.55
N THR A 997 11.35 -15.02 4.46
CA THR A 997 12.29 -13.90 4.51
C THR A 997 13.67 -14.45 4.20
N VAL A 998 14.40 -13.81 3.30
CA VAL A 998 15.77 -14.16 2.93
C VAL A 998 16.68 -12.94 3.00
N VAL A 999 17.94 -13.15 3.38
CA VAL A 999 19.03 -12.29 2.91
C VAL A 999 19.65 -12.93 1.69
N PHE A 1000 20.01 -12.12 0.69
CA PHE A 1000 20.37 -12.61 -0.64
C PHE A 1000 21.53 -11.87 -1.28
N VAL A 1001 22.15 -12.53 -2.26
CA VAL A 1001 22.94 -11.92 -3.33
C VAL A 1001 22.25 -12.23 -4.67
N LYS A 1002 22.00 -11.21 -5.51
CA LYS A 1002 21.47 -11.36 -6.88
C LYS A 1002 22.48 -10.75 -7.88
N GLY A 1003 22.42 -11.12 -9.16
CA GLY A 1003 23.27 -10.55 -10.22
C GLY A 1003 24.02 -11.57 -11.09
N ALA A 1004 24.65 -11.09 -12.16
CA ALA A 1004 25.33 -11.92 -13.15
C ALA A 1004 26.50 -12.70 -12.52
N ALA A 1005 26.44 -14.04 -12.64
CA ALA A 1005 27.38 -14.98 -12.02
C ALA A 1005 27.56 -14.82 -10.48
N ALA A 1006 26.59 -14.23 -9.77
CA ALA A 1006 26.70 -13.95 -8.33
C ALA A 1006 27.03 -15.19 -7.49
N ALA A 1007 26.49 -16.36 -7.83
CA ALA A 1007 26.80 -17.63 -7.17
C ALA A 1007 28.29 -18.01 -7.25
N THR A 1008 28.95 -17.71 -8.38
CA THR A 1008 30.37 -18.00 -8.60
C THR A 1008 31.25 -16.96 -7.90
N LYS A 1009 30.88 -15.68 -8.00
CA LYS A 1009 31.54 -14.55 -7.32
C LYS A 1009 31.49 -14.68 -5.79
N LEU A 1010 30.36 -15.07 -5.22
CA LEU A 1010 30.23 -15.31 -3.77
C LEU A 1010 31.12 -16.49 -3.32
N LYS A 1011 31.11 -17.60 -4.07
CA LYS A 1011 31.90 -18.80 -3.74
C LYS A 1011 33.41 -18.58 -3.80
N SER A 1012 33.93 -17.62 -4.57
CA SER A 1012 35.36 -17.30 -4.57
C SER A 1012 35.82 -16.58 -3.30
N HIS A 1013 34.91 -15.96 -2.55
CA HIS A 1013 35.19 -15.29 -1.28
C HIS A 1013 34.79 -16.14 -0.07
N CYS A 1014 33.71 -16.91 -0.18
CA CYS A 1014 33.19 -17.76 0.88
C CYS A 1014 32.58 -19.05 0.28
N VAL A 1015 33.34 -20.16 0.36
CA VAL A 1015 33.00 -21.44 -0.29
C VAL A 1015 31.68 -22.05 0.22
N THR A 1016 31.33 -21.81 1.48
CA THR A 1016 30.13 -22.35 2.14
C THR A 1016 28.94 -21.39 2.14
N CYS A 1017 29.11 -20.14 1.72
CA CYS A 1017 28.04 -19.14 1.79
C CYS A 1017 26.93 -19.44 0.77
N PRO A 1018 25.66 -19.50 1.19
CA PRO A 1018 24.54 -19.63 0.27
C PRO A 1018 24.24 -18.29 -0.42
N VAL A 1019 23.78 -18.35 -1.67
CA VAL A 1019 23.32 -17.17 -2.44
C VAL A 1019 22.06 -16.55 -1.81
N GLN A 1020 21.26 -17.35 -1.12
CA GLN A 1020 20.12 -16.91 -0.32
C GLN A 1020 20.13 -17.66 1.02
N ALA A 1021 20.17 -16.93 2.14
CA ALA A 1021 20.00 -17.50 3.47
C ALA A 1021 18.60 -17.17 3.99
N SER A 1022 17.80 -18.21 4.28
CA SER A 1022 16.47 -18.05 4.86
C SER A 1022 16.54 -17.61 6.32
N VAL A 1023 15.87 -16.51 6.66
CA VAL A 1023 15.81 -15.97 8.02
C VAL A 1023 14.71 -16.71 8.79
N THR A 1024 15.06 -17.85 9.38
CA THR A 1024 14.13 -18.67 10.15
C THR A 1024 13.92 -18.10 11.55
N ARG A 1025 12.71 -18.26 12.12
CA ARG A 1025 12.57 -18.26 13.58
C ARG A 1025 13.19 -19.56 14.11
N ASN A 1026 14.39 -19.52 14.70
CA ASN A 1026 14.67 -20.49 15.77
C ASN A 1026 13.52 -20.35 16.77
N ALA A 1027 12.85 -21.46 17.08
CA ALA A 1027 11.58 -21.45 17.80
C ALA A 1027 11.73 -21.96 19.24
N PRO A 1028 12.09 -21.12 20.22
CA PRO A 1028 12.00 -21.46 21.64
C PRO A 1028 10.54 -21.42 22.12
N TYR A 1029 9.73 -22.37 21.63
CA TYR A 1029 8.39 -22.71 22.12
C TYR A 1029 7.14 -21.79 21.92
N PRO A 1030 7.10 -20.59 21.27
CA PRO A 1030 5.88 -19.74 21.36
C PRO A 1030 4.86 -20.02 20.23
N LEU A 1031 5.32 -20.51 19.07
CA LEU A 1031 4.47 -20.74 17.89
C LEU A 1031 3.41 -21.83 18.12
N LEU A 1032 3.69 -22.81 18.99
CA LEU A 1032 2.69 -23.81 19.38
C LEU A 1032 1.50 -23.16 20.10
N ASN A 1033 1.73 -22.09 20.88
CA ASN A 1033 0.66 -21.33 21.53
C ASN A 1033 -0.13 -20.46 20.56
N CYS A 1034 0.50 -19.78 19.59
CA CYS A 1034 -0.25 -19.03 18.56
C CYS A 1034 -1.14 -19.96 17.72
N TYR A 1035 -0.60 -21.08 17.25
CA TYR A 1035 -1.35 -22.09 16.48
C TYR A 1035 -2.51 -22.71 17.30
N ASN A 1036 -2.28 -22.97 18.59
CA ASN A 1036 -3.34 -23.39 19.50
C ASN A 1036 -4.38 -22.28 19.71
N ASN A 1037 -3.98 -21.02 19.90
CA ASN A 1037 -4.89 -19.90 20.10
C ASN A 1037 -5.82 -19.69 18.91
N SER A 1038 -5.32 -19.70 17.66
CA SER A 1038 -6.18 -19.60 16.47
C SER A 1038 -7.17 -20.75 16.36
N LYS A 1039 -6.71 -22.01 16.55
CA LYS A 1039 -7.60 -23.19 16.58
C LYS A 1039 -8.64 -23.12 17.70
N MET A 1040 -8.27 -22.57 18.86
CA MET A 1040 -9.15 -22.39 20.00
C MET A 1040 -10.12 -21.21 19.80
N GLY A 1041 -9.76 -20.21 18.99
CA GLY A 1041 -10.68 -19.19 18.47
C GLY A 1041 -11.77 -19.82 17.63
N ILE A 1042 -11.40 -20.62 16.62
CA ILE A 1042 -12.36 -21.38 15.77
C ILE A 1042 -13.20 -22.34 16.62
N TYR A 1043 -12.60 -23.01 17.62
CA TYR A 1043 -13.34 -23.87 18.55
C TYR A 1043 -14.44 -23.10 19.29
N LYS A 1044 -14.13 -21.90 19.81
CA LYS A 1044 -15.06 -21.09 20.60
C LYS A 1044 -16.09 -20.35 19.75
N MET A 1045 -15.73 -19.86 18.56
CA MET A 1045 -16.61 -19.05 17.71
C MET A 1045 -17.51 -19.87 16.79
N ALA A 1046 -17.01 -20.97 16.22
CA ALA A 1046 -17.76 -21.77 15.24
C ALA A 1046 -18.14 -23.14 15.81
N TYR A 1047 -17.17 -23.95 16.23
CA TYR A 1047 -17.42 -25.36 16.55
C TYR A 1047 -18.32 -25.56 17.79
N LEU A 1048 -18.02 -24.85 18.89
CA LEU A 1048 -18.72 -25.01 20.16
C LEU A 1048 -20.16 -24.45 20.13
N PRO A 1049 -20.47 -23.30 19.49
CA PRO A 1049 -21.84 -22.85 19.30
C PRO A 1049 -22.66 -23.82 18.44
N THR A 1050 -22.09 -24.37 17.35
CA THR A 1050 -22.76 -25.40 16.54
C THR A 1050 -22.99 -26.69 17.34
N LEU A 1051 -21.99 -27.15 18.10
CA LEU A 1051 -22.09 -28.35 18.94
C LEU A 1051 -23.11 -28.20 20.09
N LEU A 1052 -23.39 -26.98 20.55
CA LEU A 1052 -24.29 -26.68 21.66
C LEU A 1052 -25.60 -25.98 21.21
N TYR A 1053 -25.95 -26.03 19.93
CA TYR A 1053 -27.16 -25.34 19.45
C TYR A 1053 -28.44 -25.97 20.02
N GLY A 1054 -29.26 -25.19 20.73
CA GLY A 1054 -30.49 -25.65 21.38
C GLY A 1054 -30.29 -26.47 22.67
N SER A 1055 -29.04 -26.58 23.15
CA SER A 1055 -28.65 -27.44 24.29
C SER A 1055 -29.45 -27.24 25.58
N GLU A 1056 -29.95 -26.03 25.81
CA GLU A 1056 -30.81 -25.63 26.91
C GLU A 1056 -32.16 -26.36 26.97
N SER A 1057 -32.54 -27.09 25.92
CA SER A 1057 -33.81 -27.80 25.78
C SER A 1057 -33.68 -29.32 25.63
N TRP A 1058 -32.47 -29.87 25.75
CA TRP A 1058 -32.21 -31.29 25.52
C TRP A 1058 -32.61 -32.17 26.70
N THR A 1059 -33.07 -33.38 26.42
CA THR A 1059 -33.12 -34.48 27.39
C THR A 1059 -31.85 -35.31 27.26
N VAL A 1060 -30.83 -34.96 28.04
CA VAL A 1060 -29.50 -35.57 27.95
C VAL A 1060 -29.45 -36.87 28.76
N PHE A 1061 -29.21 -37.99 28.09
CA PHE A 1061 -28.92 -39.29 28.72
C PHE A 1061 -27.40 -39.50 28.81
N THR A 1062 -26.94 -40.42 29.65
CA THR A 1062 -25.51 -40.76 29.83
C THR A 1062 -24.80 -41.14 28.52
N GLU A 1063 -25.50 -41.78 27.58
CA GLU A 1063 -24.99 -42.06 26.23
C GLU A 1063 -24.75 -40.76 25.43
N HIS A 1064 -25.68 -39.81 25.50
CA HIS A 1064 -25.55 -38.50 24.85
C HIS A 1064 -24.40 -37.68 25.47
N GLU A 1065 -24.24 -37.68 26.80
CA GLU A 1065 -23.11 -37.05 27.48
C GLU A 1065 -21.76 -37.60 26.99
N SER A 1066 -21.67 -38.93 26.85
CA SER A 1066 -20.49 -39.62 26.34
C SER A 1066 -20.19 -39.25 24.89
N MET A 1067 -21.22 -39.18 24.03
CA MET A 1067 -21.08 -38.76 22.63
C MET A 1067 -20.64 -37.30 22.48
N ILE A 1068 -21.29 -36.36 23.18
CA ILE A 1068 -20.96 -34.92 23.15
C ILE A 1068 -19.54 -34.70 23.70
N THR A 1069 -19.20 -35.38 24.80
CA THR A 1069 -17.84 -35.37 25.36
C THR A 1069 -16.82 -35.92 24.37
N GLY A 1070 -17.16 -36.99 23.66
CA GLY A 1070 -16.33 -37.60 22.61
C GLY A 1070 -16.13 -36.70 21.39
N ALA A 1071 -17.14 -35.95 20.98
CA ALA A 1071 -17.06 -34.97 19.90
C ALA A 1071 -16.15 -33.79 20.28
N GLY A 1072 -16.42 -33.13 21.41
CA GLY A 1072 -15.59 -32.03 21.91
C GLY A 1072 -14.13 -32.44 22.12
N MET A 1073 -13.87 -33.59 22.76
CA MET A 1073 -12.50 -34.07 22.96
C MET A 1073 -11.78 -34.46 21.67
N ARG A 1074 -12.50 -34.81 20.58
CA ARG A 1074 -11.88 -35.11 19.28
C ARG A 1074 -11.32 -33.83 18.64
N TYR A 1075 -12.01 -32.71 18.78
CA TYR A 1075 -11.53 -31.41 18.32
C TYR A 1075 -10.37 -30.90 19.20
N LEU A 1076 -10.53 -30.92 20.53
CA LEU A 1076 -9.49 -30.46 21.46
C LEU A 1076 -8.17 -31.25 21.33
N ARG A 1077 -8.23 -32.56 21.07
CA ARG A 1077 -7.06 -33.39 20.77
C ARG A 1077 -6.32 -32.95 19.49
N LYS A 1078 -7.06 -32.63 18.41
CA LYS A 1078 -6.50 -32.05 17.18
C LYS A 1078 -5.94 -30.63 17.36
N CYS A 1079 -6.41 -29.89 18.37
CA CYS A 1079 -5.78 -28.63 18.77
C CYS A 1079 -4.41 -28.92 19.38
N SER A 1080 -4.36 -29.68 20.47
CA SER A 1080 -3.14 -30.02 21.22
C SER A 1080 -2.18 -31.01 20.51
N GLY A 1081 -2.27 -31.17 19.19
CA GLY A 1081 -1.42 -32.07 18.40
C GLY A 1081 -1.48 -33.57 18.73
N GLY A 1082 -2.41 -34.00 19.61
CA GLY A 1082 -2.40 -35.33 20.21
C GLY A 1082 -3.47 -36.27 19.64
N THR A 1083 -3.17 -37.55 19.58
CA THR A 1083 -4.11 -38.61 19.19
C THR A 1083 -4.68 -39.35 20.41
N ARG A 1084 -5.44 -40.43 20.21
CA ARG A 1084 -5.80 -41.37 21.29
C ARG A 1084 -4.69 -42.38 21.60
N ARG A 1085 -3.72 -42.59 20.71
CA ARG A 1085 -2.63 -43.56 20.86
C ARG A 1085 -1.61 -43.12 21.92
N ASP A 1086 -1.49 -41.81 22.11
CA ASP A 1086 -0.54 -41.13 23.00
C ASP A 1086 -0.90 -41.27 24.49
N ARG A 1087 -2.04 -41.92 24.81
CA ARG A 1087 -2.54 -42.22 26.18
C ARG A 1087 -2.73 -41.03 27.15
N ILE A 1088 -2.56 -39.79 26.69
CA ILE A 1088 -2.79 -38.56 27.47
C ILE A 1088 -4.24 -38.49 27.99
N ARG A 1089 -4.43 -38.17 29.28
CA ARG A 1089 -5.76 -38.04 29.91
C ARG A 1089 -6.53 -36.82 29.36
N ASN A 1090 -7.86 -36.96 29.20
CA ASN A 1090 -8.72 -35.87 28.70
C ASN A 1090 -8.70 -34.62 29.60
N SER A 1091 -8.52 -34.77 30.92
CA SER A 1091 -8.38 -33.66 31.87
C SER A 1091 -7.12 -32.84 31.64
N HIS A 1092 -6.00 -33.48 31.30
CA HIS A 1092 -4.73 -32.82 31.04
C HIS A 1092 -4.80 -31.96 29.76
N ILE A 1093 -5.36 -32.50 28.66
CA ILE A 1093 -5.56 -31.74 27.41
C ILE A 1093 -6.49 -30.53 27.63
N ARG A 1094 -7.55 -30.68 28.43
CA ARG A 1094 -8.43 -29.56 28.82
C ARG A 1094 -7.72 -28.51 29.68
N GLY A 1095 -6.82 -28.93 30.57
CA GLY A 1095 -5.97 -28.03 31.36
C GLY A 1095 -5.05 -27.20 30.48
N ILE A 1096 -4.31 -27.85 29.56
CA ILE A 1096 -3.41 -27.19 28.60
C ILE A 1096 -4.16 -26.15 27.75
N LEU A 1097 -5.35 -26.49 27.26
CA LEU A 1097 -6.16 -25.60 26.40
C LEU A 1097 -7.12 -24.68 27.18
N ASN A 1098 -7.03 -24.66 28.52
CA ASN A 1098 -7.88 -23.90 29.44
C ASN A 1098 -9.40 -24.01 29.11
N GLN A 1099 -9.92 -25.23 28.95
CA GLN A 1099 -11.32 -25.51 28.59
C GLN A 1099 -12.06 -26.32 29.66
N GLU A 1100 -13.28 -25.91 30.03
CA GLU A 1100 -14.15 -26.71 30.89
C GLU A 1100 -14.86 -27.85 30.14
N PRO A 1101 -15.37 -28.89 30.84
CA PRO A 1101 -16.12 -29.98 30.19
C PRO A 1101 -17.41 -29.49 29.53
N VAL A 1102 -17.68 -29.95 28.31
CA VAL A 1102 -18.86 -29.55 27.52
C VAL A 1102 -20.18 -29.85 28.25
N THR A 1103 -20.27 -30.95 29.01
CA THR A 1103 -21.43 -31.28 29.86
C THR A 1103 -21.73 -30.21 30.92
N LYS A 1104 -20.69 -29.58 31.51
CA LYS A 1104 -20.83 -28.47 32.46
C LYS A 1104 -21.37 -27.20 31.79
N MET A 1105 -21.06 -27.00 30.50
CA MET A 1105 -21.61 -25.90 29.70
C MET A 1105 -23.10 -26.13 29.38
N VAL A 1106 -23.48 -27.37 29.03
CA VAL A 1106 -24.88 -27.77 28.79
C VAL A 1106 -25.72 -27.52 30.05
N GLY A 1107 -25.31 -28.09 31.19
CA GLY A 1107 -26.03 -27.89 32.46
C GLY A 1107 -26.15 -26.41 32.88
N ARG A 1108 -25.16 -25.56 32.56
CA ARG A 1108 -25.25 -24.11 32.80
C ARG A 1108 -26.29 -23.43 31.90
N ARG A 1109 -26.47 -23.89 30.66
CA ARG A 1109 -27.48 -23.38 29.72
C ARG A 1109 -28.89 -23.84 30.10
N GLU A 1110 -29.05 -25.11 30.47
CA GLU A 1110 -30.30 -25.66 31.03
C GLU A 1110 -30.71 -24.91 32.30
N LEU A 1111 -29.80 -24.72 33.27
CA LEU A 1111 -30.07 -23.95 34.49
C LEU A 1111 -30.39 -22.47 34.22
N ARG A 1112 -29.81 -21.87 33.17
CA ARG A 1112 -30.13 -20.49 32.75
C ARG A 1112 -31.54 -20.40 32.16
N LEU A 1113 -31.94 -21.35 31.31
CA LEU A 1113 -33.31 -21.42 30.80
C LEU A 1113 -34.30 -21.70 31.94
N PHE A 1114 -33.98 -22.61 32.85
CA PHE A 1114 -34.78 -22.91 34.03
C PHE A 1114 -34.97 -21.70 34.94
N GLY A 1115 -33.89 -20.96 35.24
CA GLY A 1115 -33.95 -19.70 35.99
C GLY A 1115 -34.82 -18.65 35.28
N HIS A 1116 -34.73 -18.54 33.96
CA HIS A 1116 -35.57 -17.65 33.16
C HIS A 1116 -37.05 -18.08 33.16
N LEU A 1117 -37.35 -19.38 33.14
CA LEU A 1117 -38.71 -19.91 33.23
C LEU A 1117 -39.32 -19.67 34.62
N ILE A 1118 -38.53 -19.75 35.70
CA ILE A 1118 -38.97 -19.41 37.07
C ILE A 1118 -39.19 -17.91 37.25
N SER A 1119 -38.36 -17.06 36.63
CA SER A 1119 -38.54 -15.60 36.69
C SER A 1119 -39.61 -15.07 35.72
N MET A 1120 -40.23 -15.94 34.92
CA MET A 1120 -41.26 -15.57 33.97
C MET A 1120 -42.63 -15.42 34.65
N ASP A 1121 -43.31 -14.31 34.38
CA ASP A 1121 -44.68 -14.03 34.86
C ASP A 1121 -45.62 -15.23 34.68
N SER A 1122 -46.37 -15.57 35.74
CA SER A 1122 -47.33 -16.68 35.79
C SER A 1122 -48.49 -16.55 34.80
N ASN A 1123 -48.68 -15.37 34.19
CA ASN A 1123 -49.60 -15.17 33.06
C ASN A 1123 -49.05 -15.68 31.71
N ARG A 1124 -47.74 -15.96 31.60
CA ARG A 1124 -47.13 -16.47 30.36
C ARG A 1124 -47.23 -18.00 30.28
N LYS A 1125 -47.76 -18.51 29.17
CA LYS A 1125 -47.97 -19.95 28.91
C LYS A 1125 -46.76 -20.86 29.23
N PRO A 1126 -45.49 -20.53 28.93
CA PRO A 1126 -44.35 -21.37 29.32
C PRO A 1126 -44.24 -21.58 30.83
N GLY A 1127 -44.41 -20.52 31.64
CA GLY A 1127 -44.41 -20.60 33.11
C GLY A 1127 -45.60 -21.42 33.64
N GLN A 1128 -46.79 -21.27 33.03
CA GLN A 1128 -47.98 -22.04 33.41
C GLN A 1128 -47.85 -23.55 33.14
N ILE A 1129 -47.09 -23.94 32.11
CA ILE A 1129 -46.86 -25.35 31.76
C ILE A 1129 -45.85 -25.97 32.73
N TRP A 1130 -44.71 -25.30 32.97
CA TRP A 1130 -43.65 -25.82 33.84
C TRP A 1130 -44.00 -25.76 35.34
N GLY A 1131 -44.71 -24.71 35.79
CA GLY A 1131 -45.06 -24.49 37.20
C GLY A 1131 -46.02 -25.53 37.81
N LYS A 1132 -46.61 -26.42 37.00
CA LYS A 1132 -47.52 -27.47 37.47
C LYS A 1132 -46.86 -28.83 37.70
N GLN A 1133 -45.58 -29.02 37.36
CA GLN A 1133 -44.92 -30.34 37.39
C GLN A 1133 -43.70 -30.45 38.32
N LEU A 1134 -43.34 -29.41 39.08
CA LEU A 1134 -42.11 -29.41 39.89
C LEU A 1134 -42.37 -29.12 41.37
N LYS A 1135 -41.98 -30.08 42.23
CA LYS A 1135 -41.74 -29.82 43.66
C LYS A 1135 -40.28 -29.46 43.86
N VAL A 1136 -40.02 -28.27 44.39
CA VAL A 1136 -38.67 -27.83 44.78
C VAL A 1136 -38.39 -28.33 46.20
N CYS A 1137 -37.27 -29.03 46.37
CA CYS A 1137 -36.75 -29.44 47.66
C CYS A 1137 -35.54 -28.58 48.03
N TRP A 1138 -35.32 -28.42 49.33
CA TRP A 1138 -34.13 -27.76 49.88
C TRP A 1138 -33.29 -28.81 50.59
N GLU A 1139 -32.08 -29.05 50.11
CA GLU A 1139 -31.09 -29.84 50.84
C GLU A 1139 -30.20 -28.90 51.65
N GLU A 1140 -29.95 -29.27 52.91
CA GLU A 1140 -28.98 -28.61 53.78
C GLU A 1140 -27.68 -29.39 53.74
N GLU A 1141 -26.65 -28.83 53.09
CA GLU A 1141 -25.27 -29.22 53.37
C GLU A 1141 -24.79 -28.47 54.63
N GLY A 1142 -23.94 -29.13 55.42
CA GLY A 1142 -23.31 -28.51 56.59
C GLY A 1142 -22.57 -27.22 56.19
N GLN A 1143 -22.59 -26.22 57.09
CA GLN A 1143 -22.16 -24.83 56.84
C GLN A 1143 -23.14 -23.94 56.05
N GLY A 1144 -24.44 -24.27 56.06
CA GLY A 1144 -25.51 -23.26 56.03
C GLY A 1144 -25.86 -22.63 54.67
N GLN A 1145 -25.29 -23.12 53.56
CA GLN A 1145 -25.77 -22.77 52.23
C GLN A 1145 -26.86 -23.76 51.78
N LYS A 1146 -28.06 -23.25 51.48
CA LYS A 1146 -29.17 -24.06 50.96
C LYS A 1146 -29.13 -24.12 49.44
N ARG A 1147 -29.02 -25.32 48.88
CA ARG A 1147 -29.07 -25.56 47.43
C ARG A 1147 -30.48 -25.99 47.03
N LYS A 1148 -31.00 -25.43 45.92
CA LYS A 1148 -32.27 -25.89 45.32
C LYS A 1148 -32.01 -27.17 44.52
N SER A 1149 -32.74 -28.24 44.84
CA SER A 1149 -32.75 -29.48 44.08
C SER A 1149 -34.18 -29.90 43.70
N ILE A 1150 -34.30 -30.80 42.74
CA ILE A 1150 -35.58 -31.34 42.26
C ILE A 1150 -35.75 -32.71 42.89
N CYS A 1151 -36.76 -32.86 43.75
CA CYS A 1151 -37.19 -34.19 44.19
C CYS A 1151 -37.85 -34.91 43.01
N GLY A 1152 -37.31 -36.05 42.61
CA GLY A 1152 -37.79 -36.83 41.46
C GLY A 1152 -39.14 -37.50 41.68
N SER A 1153 -39.77 -37.87 40.56
CA SER A 1153 -40.87 -38.84 40.45
C SER A 1153 -40.41 -40.00 39.56
#